data_AF-A0A9E5IPF7-F1
#
_entry.id   AF-A0A9E5IPF7-F1
#
_cell.length_a   1.000
_cell.length_b   1.000
_cell.length_c   1.000
_cell.angle_alpha   90.00
_cell.angle_beta   90.00
_cell.angle_gamma   90.00
#
_symmetry.space_group_name_H-M   'P 1'
#
loop_
_entity.id
_entity.type
_entity.pdbx_description
1 polymer ?
#
loop_
_entity_poly.entity_id
_entity_poly.type
_entity_poly.pdbx_seq_one_letter_code
_entity_poly.pdbx_strand_id
1 'polypeptide(L)'
;MSQPPEYIDRILRARVYDVAIESPLETATRLSRRLDNTVLLKREDLQPVFSFKLRGAYNKIATLDEATAARGVICASAGNHAQGVALAASRRGISAAIVMPQTTPRIKVQAVIDLGGEAILHGDDYDTAFGHALDLARERGMVFVHPFDDPDVIAGQGTIGLEIARQTGGEIDAVFVPVGGGGLIAGIATYLKYSHPSVRIIGVNAADSTAMYDSLRAGARVALERVGMFADGVAVRRVGEETFRLARSYVDEMLLVDTDEMCAGIQDIFEETRSIVEPAGALAVAAIKKYVARERCSGQKFVAINCGANMNFDRLRHVAERAEIGAQREALLAVEIPERPGSFLQFCSVLGRRAVTEFNYRYEDGERARIFVGFALTQGTQDRSSVIDALQRAGLPVVDMTDNELSKLHVRYMVGGPARGLRDELLLRFEFPERPGALLRFLEAVGGRWNISLFHYRNHGSDYGRVLAGIQVPAASRGEFFAHLDELHYPWVDETQTHRGLDLEGFTLRHMRFRRRWPSFRERFMKAPTRPRKQEPKPGDWASEFESGTICSYPPEDIIIEDYGRYLKKKAVLVLSEERTRVEPFSTSLLDGIDVRETIRNWPRAQEGSGRIYVRESQRVKGGTGSVVVIFDDDLDDTRFPWKVTWHGEHDQESDMAFYATPIHAKIVGPGIARC
;
A
#
# COMPACT_ATOMS: atom_id res chain seq x y z
N MET A 1 20.92 43.73 1.91
CA MET A 1 19.95 42.67 2.30
C MET A 1 18.65 43.37 2.63
N SER A 2 17.66 43.36 1.73
CA SER A 2 16.56 44.34 1.78
C SER A 2 15.31 43.88 1.02
N GLN A 3 14.65 42.81 1.49
CA GLN A 3 13.25 42.48 1.18
C GLN A 3 12.40 41.85 2.33
N PRO A 4 12.77 41.84 3.63
CA PRO A 4 11.86 41.32 4.65
C PRO A 4 10.52 42.08 4.87
N PRO A 5 10.35 43.40 4.61
CA PRO A 5 9.11 44.09 5.03
C PRO A 5 7.82 43.56 4.40
N GLU A 6 7.86 43.13 3.13
CA GLU A 6 6.64 42.81 2.38
C GLU A 6 5.94 41.55 2.91
N TYR A 7 6.67 40.46 3.11
CA TYR A 7 6.08 39.24 3.67
C TYR A 7 5.64 39.43 5.11
N ILE A 8 6.34 40.23 5.91
CA ILE A 8 5.96 40.49 7.30
C ILE A 8 4.65 41.28 7.36
N ASP A 9 4.49 42.32 6.53
CA ASP A 9 3.22 43.05 6.42
C ASP A 9 2.09 42.14 5.91
N ARG A 10 2.33 41.32 4.88
CA ARG A 10 1.35 40.33 4.38
C ARG A 10 0.94 39.31 5.45
N ILE A 11 1.88 38.80 6.25
CA ILE A 11 1.62 37.82 7.33
C ILE A 11 0.82 38.47 8.46
N LEU A 12 1.19 39.68 8.89
CA LEU A 12 0.50 40.40 9.97
C LEU A 12 -0.91 40.87 9.57
N ARG A 13 -1.17 41.10 8.28
CA ARG A 13 -2.50 41.41 7.73
C ARG A 13 -3.30 40.17 7.30
N ALA A 14 -2.73 38.97 7.40
CA ALA A 14 -3.36 37.76 6.87
C ALA A 14 -4.65 37.43 7.63
N ARG A 15 -5.75 37.20 6.88
CA ARG A 15 -7.11 37.06 7.44
C ARG A 15 -7.47 35.64 7.88
N VAL A 16 -6.47 34.83 8.24
CA VAL A 16 -6.64 33.37 8.43
C VAL A 16 -7.68 32.99 9.49
N TYR A 17 -7.83 33.82 10.52
CA TYR A 17 -8.69 33.54 11.69
C TYR A 17 -10.20 33.63 11.40
N ASP A 18 -10.62 34.05 10.20
CA ASP A 18 -12.02 33.97 9.75
C ASP A 18 -12.47 32.50 9.49
N VAL A 19 -11.51 31.55 9.39
CA VAL A 19 -11.71 30.09 9.26
C VAL A 19 -10.79 29.22 10.12
N ALA A 20 -9.60 29.69 10.50
CA ALA A 20 -8.61 28.94 11.27
C ALA A 20 -8.63 29.32 12.75
N ILE A 21 -8.22 28.38 13.60
CA ILE A 21 -7.92 28.67 15.02
C ILE A 21 -6.43 28.97 15.19
N GLU A 22 -6.04 29.70 16.25
CA GLU A 22 -4.69 29.51 16.78
C GLU A 22 -4.64 28.08 17.32
N SER A 23 -3.82 27.23 16.71
CA SER A 23 -3.70 25.83 17.14
C SER A 23 -2.88 25.72 18.43
N PRO A 24 -3.16 24.72 19.29
CA PRO A 24 -2.35 24.43 20.45
C PRO A 24 -0.86 24.21 20.12
N LEU A 25 0.00 24.60 21.06
CA LEU A 25 1.42 24.25 21.08
C LEU A 25 1.68 23.42 22.34
N GLU A 26 1.62 22.10 22.18
CA GLU A 26 1.54 21.15 23.30
C GLU A 26 2.91 20.52 23.62
N THR A 27 3.25 20.33 24.89
CA THR A 27 4.50 19.64 25.26
C THR A 27 4.36 18.13 25.15
N ALA A 28 5.11 17.51 24.23
CA ALA A 28 5.26 16.06 24.13
C ALA A 28 6.10 15.55 25.31
N THR A 29 5.44 15.20 26.42
CA THR A 29 6.08 15.08 27.74
C THR A 29 6.97 13.83 27.86
N ARG A 30 6.59 12.72 27.23
CA ARG A 30 7.35 11.47 27.25
C ARG A 30 8.56 11.54 26.32
N LEU A 31 8.35 12.06 25.11
CA LEU A 31 9.36 12.31 24.08
C LEU A 31 10.38 13.31 24.58
N SER A 32 9.95 14.39 25.24
CA SER A 32 10.84 15.36 25.86
C SER A 32 11.77 14.69 26.87
N ARG A 33 11.21 13.91 27.81
CA ARG A 33 11.98 13.15 28.79
C ARG A 33 12.90 12.12 28.15
N ARG A 34 12.45 11.43 27.09
CA ARG A 34 13.21 10.39 26.37
C ARG A 34 14.40 10.96 25.61
N LEU A 35 14.31 12.21 25.14
CA LEU A 35 15.35 12.89 24.38
C LEU A 35 16.21 13.84 25.21
N ASP A 36 15.93 14.03 26.50
CA ASP A 36 16.55 15.05 27.37
C ASP A 36 16.49 16.48 26.77
N ASN A 37 15.39 16.81 26.09
CA ASN A 37 15.13 18.07 25.41
C ASN A 37 13.64 18.42 25.55
N THR A 38 13.24 19.68 25.43
CA THR A 38 11.81 20.05 25.41
C THR A 38 11.27 19.97 23.98
N VAL A 39 10.29 19.10 23.72
CA VAL A 39 9.65 18.97 22.40
C VAL A 39 8.21 19.47 22.47
N LEU A 40 7.90 20.45 21.61
CA LEU A 40 6.59 21.06 21.46
C LEU A 40 5.94 20.66 20.13
N LEU A 41 4.67 20.31 20.14
CA LEU A 41 3.88 19.93 18.96
C LEU A 41 2.94 21.09 18.60
N LYS A 42 3.14 21.70 17.43
CA LYS A 42 2.21 22.70 16.88
C LYS A 42 1.09 21.97 16.14
N ARG A 43 -0.10 21.95 16.75
CA ARG A 43 -1.22 21.07 16.43
C ARG A 43 -2.09 21.54 15.25
N GLU A 44 -1.49 21.74 14.08
CA GLU A 44 -2.24 22.12 12.86
C GLU A 44 -3.17 21.01 12.34
N ASP A 45 -3.03 19.79 12.85
CA ASP A 45 -3.97 18.69 12.69
C ASP A 45 -5.34 18.94 13.37
N LEU A 46 -5.44 19.90 14.30
CA LEU A 46 -6.69 20.28 14.97
C LEU A 46 -7.47 21.41 14.26
N GLN A 47 -7.02 21.86 13.08
CA GLN A 47 -7.79 22.80 12.26
C GLN A 47 -9.09 22.17 11.74
N PRO A 48 -10.13 22.95 11.37
CA PRO A 48 -11.41 22.41 10.87
C PRO A 48 -11.35 21.50 9.63
N VAL A 49 -10.24 21.54 8.87
CA VAL A 49 -9.96 20.64 7.72
C VAL A 49 -8.79 19.68 8.00
N PHE A 50 -8.54 19.41 9.28
CA PHE A 50 -7.52 18.51 9.82
C PHE A 50 -6.09 18.75 9.28
N SER A 51 -5.78 19.98 8.86
CA SER A 51 -4.47 20.38 8.33
C SER A 51 -4.33 21.90 8.21
N PHE A 52 -3.08 22.39 8.13
CA PHE A 52 -2.78 23.84 7.99
C PHE A 52 -3.30 24.50 6.70
N LYS A 53 -3.72 23.72 5.69
CA LYS A 53 -3.90 24.20 4.31
C LYS A 53 -4.96 25.29 4.17
N LEU A 54 -5.97 25.33 5.05
CA LEU A 54 -6.99 26.38 5.06
C LEU A 54 -6.41 27.79 5.22
N ARG A 55 -5.28 27.97 5.92
CA ARG A 55 -4.71 29.30 6.21
C ARG A 55 -4.31 30.02 4.92
N GLY A 56 -3.40 29.44 4.15
CA GLY A 56 -2.97 29.99 2.85
C GLY A 56 -4.08 30.02 1.80
N ALA A 57 -4.93 28.99 1.74
CA ALA A 57 -6.07 28.97 0.82
C ALA A 57 -7.04 30.11 1.11
N TYR A 58 -7.43 30.29 2.38
CA TYR A 58 -8.29 31.39 2.81
C TYR A 58 -7.63 32.75 2.62
N ASN A 59 -6.35 32.91 2.98
CA ASN A 59 -5.68 34.18 2.81
C ASN A 59 -5.67 34.61 1.33
N LYS A 60 -5.36 33.70 0.39
CA LYS A 60 -5.45 33.99 -1.04
C LYS A 60 -6.86 34.35 -1.48
N ILE A 61 -7.85 33.57 -1.05
CA ILE A 61 -9.24 33.72 -1.47
C ILE A 61 -9.86 34.99 -0.89
N ALA A 62 -9.51 35.39 0.34
CA ALA A 62 -10.02 36.58 1.01
C ALA A 62 -9.39 37.90 0.50
N THR A 63 -8.22 37.84 -0.15
CA THR A 63 -7.54 39.02 -0.74
C THR A 63 -7.93 39.33 -2.18
N LEU A 64 -8.70 38.46 -2.85
CA LEU A 64 -9.21 38.74 -4.21
C LEU A 64 -10.13 39.98 -4.20
N ASP A 65 -10.08 40.80 -5.24
CA ASP A 65 -11.08 41.85 -5.47
C ASP A 65 -12.45 41.24 -5.85
N GLU A 66 -13.54 41.99 -5.70
CA GLU A 66 -14.90 41.48 -5.96
C GLU A 66 -15.13 41.05 -7.42
N ALA A 67 -14.57 41.75 -8.40
CA ALA A 67 -14.71 41.39 -9.82
C ALA A 67 -13.94 40.11 -10.18
N THR A 68 -12.89 39.81 -9.42
CA THR A 68 -12.12 38.56 -9.49
C THR A 68 -12.74 37.43 -8.70
N ALA A 69 -13.24 37.69 -7.49
CA ALA A 69 -13.93 36.71 -6.66
C ALA A 69 -15.23 36.21 -7.33
N ALA A 70 -15.96 37.11 -8.02
CA ALA A 70 -17.17 36.77 -8.77
C ALA A 70 -16.94 35.78 -9.94
N ARG A 71 -15.71 35.60 -10.43
CA ARG A 71 -15.37 34.59 -11.45
C ARG A 71 -15.20 33.18 -10.85
N GLY A 72 -15.16 33.07 -9.52
CA GLY A 72 -14.89 31.81 -8.83
C GLY A 72 -13.41 31.43 -8.84
N VAL A 73 -13.10 30.40 -8.06
CA VAL A 73 -11.74 29.88 -7.87
C VAL A 73 -11.62 28.43 -8.31
N ILE A 74 -10.44 28.01 -8.68
CA ILE A 74 -10.17 26.64 -9.13
C ILE A 74 -8.84 26.13 -8.56
N CYS A 75 -8.77 24.85 -8.23
CA CYS A 75 -7.50 24.19 -7.92
C CYS A 75 -7.51 22.72 -8.36
N ALA A 76 -6.32 22.11 -8.47
CA ALA A 76 -6.17 20.67 -8.60
C ALA A 76 -5.60 20.07 -7.31
N SER A 77 -6.38 19.23 -6.64
CA SER A 77 -6.01 18.53 -5.41
C SER A 77 -7.09 17.53 -5.02
N ALA A 78 -6.67 16.35 -4.55
CA ALA A 78 -7.53 15.30 -4.00
C ALA A 78 -7.29 15.08 -2.48
N GLY A 79 -6.88 16.13 -1.75
CA GLY A 79 -6.49 16.05 -0.34
C GLY A 79 -6.52 17.42 0.37
N ASN A 80 -5.62 17.64 1.33
CA ASN A 80 -5.65 18.77 2.28
C ASN A 80 -5.85 20.17 1.65
N HIS A 81 -5.25 20.43 0.47
CA HIS A 81 -5.46 21.71 -0.24
C HIS A 81 -6.87 21.86 -0.80
N ALA A 82 -7.50 20.75 -1.21
CA ALA A 82 -8.85 20.74 -1.78
C ALA A 82 -9.89 21.17 -0.74
N GLN A 83 -9.81 20.59 0.46
CA GLN A 83 -10.65 20.96 1.60
C GLN A 83 -10.42 22.43 2.01
N GLY A 84 -9.16 22.87 2.06
CA GLY A 84 -8.81 24.26 2.37
C GLY A 84 -9.40 25.27 1.38
N VAL A 85 -9.37 24.98 0.08
CA VAL A 85 -9.98 25.84 -0.97
C VAL A 85 -11.51 25.80 -0.91
N ALA A 86 -12.12 24.61 -0.75
CA ALA A 86 -13.57 24.47 -0.67
C ALA A 86 -14.15 25.24 0.53
N LEU A 87 -13.60 25.02 1.73
CA LEU A 87 -13.99 25.76 2.94
C LEU A 87 -13.84 27.28 2.76
N ALA A 88 -12.73 27.72 2.17
CA ALA A 88 -12.46 29.14 2.01
C ALA A 88 -13.39 29.84 1.01
N ALA A 89 -13.70 29.19 -0.11
CA ALA A 89 -14.65 29.70 -1.10
C ALA A 89 -16.08 29.73 -0.55
N SER A 90 -16.50 28.65 0.12
CA SER A 90 -17.78 28.55 0.82
C SER A 90 -17.93 29.66 1.87
N ARG A 91 -16.89 29.91 2.68
CA ARG A 91 -16.86 31.01 3.67
C ARG A 91 -16.95 32.40 3.04
N ARG A 92 -16.39 32.60 1.84
CA ARG A 92 -16.51 33.87 1.09
C ARG A 92 -17.81 33.98 0.29
N GLY A 93 -18.53 32.88 0.06
CA GLY A 93 -19.74 32.85 -0.76
C GLY A 93 -19.47 32.85 -2.27
N ILE A 94 -18.35 32.26 -2.70
CA ILE A 94 -17.97 32.13 -4.13
C ILE A 94 -17.85 30.66 -4.54
N SER A 95 -17.95 30.38 -5.84
CA SER A 95 -17.77 29.03 -6.38
C SER A 95 -16.30 28.57 -6.32
N ALA A 96 -16.09 27.30 -5.98
CA ALA A 96 -14.80 26.62 -6.06
C ALA A 96 -14.91 25.35 -6.92
N ALA A 97 -14.21 25.33 -8.05
CA ALA A 97 -13.99 24.13 -8.85
C ALA A 97 -12.74 23.38 -8.33
N ILE A 98 -12.90 22.11 -7.99
CA ILE A 98 -11.84 21.28 -7.42
C ILE A 98 -11.61 20.11 -8.35
N VAL A 99 -10.56 20.18 -9.15
CA VAL A 99 -10.22 19.12 -10.10
C VAL A 99 -9.46 18.01 -9.38
N MET A 100 -9.92 16.79 -9.54
CA MET A 100 -9.33 15.58 -8.94
C MET A 100 -9.19 14.49 -10.01
N PRO A 101 -8.22 13.57 -9.86
CA PRO A 101 -8.20 12.35 -10.68
C PRO A 101 -9.50 11.55 -10.53
N GLN A 102 -9.96 10.91 -11.60
CA GLN A 102 -11.13 9.99 -11.58
C GLN A 102 -10.95 8.83 -10.60
N THR A 103 -9.70 8.50 -10.33
CA THR A 103 -9.22 7.48 -9.39
C THR A 103 -9.32 7.88 -7.91
N THR A 104 -9.79 9.09 -7.61
CA THR A 104 -9.89 9.60 -6.24
C THR A 104 -10.95 8.85 -5.42
N PRO A 105 -10.62 8.32 -4.23
CA PRO A 105 -11.60 7.64 -3.38
C PRO A 105 -12.81 8.52 -3.05
N ARG A 106 -14.02 7.96 -3.17
CA ARG A 106 -15.29 8.69 -2.99
C ARG A 106 -15.37 9.50 -1.70
N ILE A 107 -14.75 9.03 -0.61
CA ILE A 107 -14.69 9.76 0.67
C ILE A 107 -13.97 11.12 0.56
N LYS A 108 -12.89 11.22 -0.24
CA LYS A 108 -12.15 12.48 -0.44
C LYS A 108 -12.91 13.43 -1.37
N VAL A 109 -13.65 12.88 -2.34
CA VAL A 109 -14.57 13.64 -3.22
C VAL A 109 -15.72 14.22 -2.39
N GLN A 110 -16.37 13.39 -1.57
CA GLN A 110 -17.50 13.78 -0.73
C GLN A 110 -17.10 14.87 0.29
N ALA A 111 -15.94 14.74 0.94
CA ALA A 111 -15.45 15.76 1.88
C ALA A 111 -15.29 17.17 1.25
N VAL A 112 -15.07 17.27 -0.06
CA VAL A 112 -15.04 18.56 -0.77
C VAL A 112 -16.45 19.06 -1.12
N ILE A 113 -17.35 18.16 -1.51
CA ILE A 113 -18.76 18.49 -1.78
C ILE A 113 -19.44 18.97 -0.49
N ASP A 114 -19.20 18.31 0.64
CA ASP A 114 -19.74 18.67 1.96
C ASP A 114 -19.26 20.05 2.44
N LEU A 115 -18.07 20.48 1.99
CA LEU A 115 -17.53 21.82 2.23
C LEU A 115 -18.02 22.87 1.21
N GLY A 116 -18.84 22.49 0.23
CA GLY A 116 -19.42 23.38 -0.79
C GLY A 116 -18.61 23.54 -2.09
N GLY A 117 -17.64 22.65 -2.36
CA GLY A 117 -16.86 22.65 -3.60
C GLY A 117 -17.49 21.82 -4.73
N GLU A 118 -17.37 22.30 -5.98
CA GLU A 118 -17.68 21.54 -7.20
C GLU A 118 -16.51 20.58 -7.50
N ALA A 119 -16.68 19.29 -7.22
CA ALA A 119 -15.66 18.28 -7.53
C ALA A 119 -15.73 17.85 -9.01
N ILE A 120 -14.65 18.10 -9.76
CA ILE A 120 -14.52 17.76 -11.18
C ILE A 120 -13.53 16.59 -11.33
N LEU A 121 -14.04 15.42 -11.71
CA LEU A 121 -13.23 14.21 -11.87
C LEU A 121 -12.66 14.11 -13.28
N HIS A 122 -11.34 14.33 -13.44
CA HIS A 122 -10.66 14.33 -14.72
C HIS A 122 -9.25 13.73 -14.64
N GLY A 123 -8.92 12.88 -15.61
CA GLY A 123 -7.61 12.22 -15.71
C GLY A 123 -7.44 11.06 -14.73
N ASP A 124 -6.44 10.22 -15.00
CA ASP A 124 -6.13 9.05 -14.16
C ASP A 124 -5.19 9.40 -12.99
N ASP A 125 -4.40 10.47 -13.15
CA ASP A 125 -3.35 10.92 -12.24
C ASP A 125 -3.41 12.43 -11.93
N TYR A 126 -2.61 12.87 -10.95
CA TYR A 126 -2.56 14.26 -10.50
C TYR A 126 -2.06 15.23 -11.58
N ASP A 127 -1.05 14.84 -12.36
CA ASP A 127 -0.44 15.72 -13.36
C ASP A 127 -1.46 16.05 -14.48
N THR A 128 -2.29 15.06 -14.87
CA THR A 128 -3.39 15.23 -15.81
C THR A 128 -4.52 16.09 -15.24
N ALA A 129 -4.93 15.85 -13.99
CA ALA A 129 -5.93 16.67 -13.30
C ALA A 129 -5.46 18.13 -13.13
N PHE A 130 -4.17 18.34 -12.86
CA PHE A 130 -3.54 19.67 -12.76
C PHE A 130 -3.50 20.40 -14.10
N GLY A 131 -3.10 19.72 -15.19
CA GLY A 131 -3.16 20.27 -16.54
C GLY A 131 -4.57 20.73 -16.91
N HIS A 132 -5.57 19.86 -16.69
CA HIS A 132 -6.98 20.19 -16.96
C HIS A 132 -7.48 21.38 -16.11
N ALA A 133 -7.08 21.46 -14.83
CA ALA A 133 -7.43 22.61 -14.00
C ALA A 133 -6.84 23.93 -14.51
N LEU A 134 -5.62 23.93 -15.07
CA LEU A 134 -5.02 25.12 -15.67
C LEU A 134 -5.65 25.51 -17.00
N ASP A 135 -6.12 24.54 -17.80
CA ASP A 135 -6.88 24.81 -19.02
C ASP A 135 -8.27 25.37 -18.68
N LEU A 136 -8.99 24.74 -17.75
CA LEU A 136 -10.32 25.16 -17.32
C LEU A 136 -10.30 26.52 -16.62
N ALA A 137 -9.24 26.84 -15.86
CA ALA A 137 -9.02 28.17 -15.30
C ALA A 137 -8.94 29.25 -16.39
N ARG A 138 -8.21 28.97 -17.48
CA ARG A 138 -8.09 29.88 -18.63
C ARG A 138 -9.38 30.00 -19.42
N GLU A 139 -10.10 28.89 -19.64
CA GLU A 139 -11.36 28.87 -20.37
C GLU A 139 -12.48 29.63 -19.64
N ARG A 140 -12.65 29.37 -18.33
CA ARG A 140 -13.72 29.96 -17.51
C ARG A 140 -13.32 31.29 -16.85
N GLY A 141 -12.07 31.74 -16.98
CA GLY A 141 -11.56 32.96 -16.34
C GLY A 141 -11.42 32.90 -14.81
N MET A 142 -11.43 31.68 -14.24
CA MET A 142 -11.38 31.42 -12.80
C MET A 142 -9.96 31.63 -12.24
N VAL A 143 -9.86 32.00 -10.96
CA VAL A 143 -8.55 32.16 -10.31
C VAL A 143 -7.99 30.81 -9.87
N PHE A 144 -6.83 30.43 -10.39
CA PHE A 144 -6.13 29.23 -9.91
C PHE A 144 -5.48 29.48 -8.53
N VAL A 145 -5.88 28.70 -7.52
CA VAL A 145 -5.34 28.80 -6.15
C VAL A 145 -4.24 27.75 -5.96
N HIS A 146 -2.98 28.18 -6.08
CA HIS A 146 -1.83 27.28 -6.00
C HIS A 146 -1.68 26.65 -4.60
N PRO A 147 -1.35 25.36 -4.47
CA PRO A 147 -1.15 24.70 -3.17
C PRO A 147 0.04 25.18 -2.31
N PHE A 148 0.92 26.06 -2.82
CA PHE A 148 2.13 26.51 -2.10
C PHE A 148 2.90 27.67 -2.76
N ASP A 149 2.96 27.75 -4.09
CA ASP A 149 3.81 28.70 -4.83
C ASP A 149 3.07 30.00 -5.17
N ASP A 150 2.57 30.67 -4.15
CA ASP A 150 1.85 31.94 -4.26
C ASP A 150 2.13 32.81 -3.01
N PRO A 151 2.47 34.11 -3.15
CA PRO A 151 2.82 34.96 -2.02
C PRO A 151 1.75 35.08 -0.92
N ASP A 152 0.47 35.10 -1.28
CA ASP A 152 -0.63 35.22 -0.30
C ASP A 152 -0.87 33.88 0.39
N VAL A 153 -0.68 32.76 -0.33
CA VAL A 153 -0.69 31.41 0.26
C VAL A 153 0.46 31.27 1.27
N ILE A 154 1.68 31.66 0.89
CA ILE A 154 2.88 31.63 1.74
C ILE A 154 2.68 32.52 2.99
N ALA A 155 2.15 33.73 2.82
CA ALA A 155 1.84 34.62 3.93
C ALA A 155 0.78 34.03 4.88
N GLY A 156 -0.25 33.38 4.34
CA GLY A 156 -1.23 32.66 5.16
C GLY A 156 -0.59 31.54 5.99
N GLN A 157 0.34 30.76 5.43
CA GLN A 157 1.06 29.74 6.22
C GLN A 157 2.02 30.36 7.24
N GLY A 158 2.59 31.53 6.95
CA GLY A 158 3.48 32.28 7.84
C GLY A 158 2.82 32.72 9.16
N THR A 159 1.50 32.76 9.23
CA THR A 159 0.76 32.97 10.49
C THR A 159 1.08 31.93 11.56
N ILE A 160 1.48 30.72 11.17
CA ILE A 160 1.94 29.69 12.12
C ILE A 160 3.25 30.12 12.80
N GLY A 161 4.15 30.80 12.08
CA GLY A 161 5.38 31.36 12.66
C GLY A 161 5.09 32.49 13.66
N LEU A 162 4.08 33.32 13.37
CA LEU A 162 3.56 34.34 14.30
C LEU A 162 3.00 33.71 15.58
N GLU A 163 2.18 32.66 15.44
CA GLU A 163 1.63 31.93 16.60
C GLU A 163 2.73 31.26 17.43
N ILE A 164 3.69 30.58 16.80
CA ILE A 164 4.82 29.95 17.52
C ILE A 164 5.62 30.99 18.30
N ALA A 165 5.95 32.14 17.69
CA ALA A 165 6.65 33.22 18.38
C ALA A 165 5.83 33.76 19.57
N ARG A 166 4.52 33.96 19.41
CA ARG A 166 3.61 34.37 20.49
C ARG A 166 3.54 33.34 21.63
N GLN A 167 3.39 32.06 21.29
CA GLN A 167 3.17 30.97 22.24
C GLN A 167 4.44 30.57 23.01
N THR A 168 5.63 30.89 22.50
CA THR A 168 6.93 30.55 23.11
C THR A 168 7.71 31.74 23.66
N GLY A 169 7.25 32.97 23.39
CA GLY A 169 8.06 34.18 23.63
C GLY A 169 9.31 34.28 22.76
N GLY A 170 9.44 33.42 21.72
CA GLY A 170 10.63 33.31 20.89
C GLY A 170 11.77 32.46 21.46
N GLU A 171 11.62 31.92 22.67
CA GLU A 171 12.64 31.12 23.35
C GLU A 171 12.70 29.67 22.84
N ILE A 172 13.07 29.47 21.58
CA ILE A 172 13.20 28.14 20.94
C ILE A 172 14.53 28.01 20.18
N ASP A 173 15.12 26.82 20.17
CA ASP A 173 16.37 26.55 19.47
C ASP A 173 16.14 26.22 18.00
N ALA A 174 15.12 25.39 17.70
CA ALA A 174 14.80 25.00 16.33
C ALA A 174 13.32 24.68 16.08
N VAL A 175 12.87 24.93 14.85
CA VAL A 175 11.57 24.53 14.31
C VAL A 175 11.76 23.55 13.16
N PHE A 176 11.14 22.37 13.28
CA PHE A 176 11.17 21.29 12.31
C PHE A 176 9.89 21.31 11.48
N VAL A 177 10.01 21.58 10.18
CA VAL A 177 8.87 21.84 9.29
C VAL A 177 8.82 20.80 8.17
N PRO A 178 7.71 20.06 8.00
CA PRO A 178 7.52 19.17 6.85
C PRO A 178 7.51 19.94 5.52
N VAL A 179 8.21 19.41 4.51
CA VAL A 179 8.40 20.07 3.22
C VAL A 179 7.91 19.18 2.08
N GLY A 180 6.83 19.62 1.42
CA GLY A 180 6.50 19.23 0.04
C GLY A 180 6.96 20.33 -0.92
N GLY A 181 6.02 21.07 -1.49
CA GLY A 181 6.32 22.21 -2.39
C GLY A 181 6.90 23.47 -1.72
N GLY A 182 7.08 23.48 -0.39
CA GLY A 182 7.80 24.52 0.35
C GLY A 182 6.99 25.68 0.94
N GLY A 183 5.68 25.80 0.68
CA GLY A 183 4.90 26.97 1.13
C GLY A 183 4.82 27.16 2.65
N LEU A 184 4.71 26.05 3.41
CA LEU A 184 4.67 26.07 4.86
C LEU A 184 5.99 26.57 5.47
N ILE A 185 7.11 25.96 5.06
CA ILE A 185 8.44 26.33 5.56
C ILE A 185 8.82 27.75 5.11
N ALA A 186 8.50 28.15 3.89
CA ALA A 186 8.77 29.51 3.41
C ALA A 186 8.07 30.58 4.27
N GLY A 187 6.79 30.37 4.62
CA GLY A 187 6.04 31.28 5.48
C GLY A 187 6.60 31.34 6.91
N ILE A 188 6.78 30.18 7.55
CA ILE A 188 7.30 30.10 8.93
C ILE A 188 8.72 30.67 9.01
N ALA A 189 9.61 30.29 8.09
CA ALA A 189 11.00 30.74 8.07
C ALA A 189 11.10 32.25 7.93
N THR A 190 10.32 32.85 7.03
CA THR A 190 10.36 34.30 6.78
C THR A 190 9.96 35.09 8.03
N TYR A 191 8.92 34.65 8.75
CA TYR A 191 8.49 35.33 9.99
C TYR A 191 9.47 35.13 11.15
N LEU A 192 9.92 33.89 11.37
CA LEU A 192 10.82 33.59 12.49
C LEU A 192 12.23 34.16 12.27
N LYS A 193 12.80 34.10 11.06
CA LYS A 193 14.10 34.74 10.79
C LYS A 193 14.07 36.27 10.89
N TYR A 194 12.92 36.90 10.70
CA TYR A 194 12.75 38.34 10.94
C TYR A 194 12.64 38.68 12.44
N SER A 195 11.80 37.95 13.18
CA SER A 195 11.50 38.27 14.59
C SER A 195 12.52 37.71 15.58
N HIS A 196 13.03 36.51 15.33
CA HIS A 196 13.92 35.74 16.19
C HIS A 196 15.01 35.04 15.35
N PRO A 197 15.97 35.80 14.78
CA PRO A 197 16.93 35.30 13.79
C PRO A 197 17.83 34.13 14.26
N SER A 198 17.99 33.97 15.57
CA SER A 198 18.73 32.87 16.21
C SER A 198 18.03 31.51 16.09
N VAL A 199 16.71 31.46 15.89
CA VAL A 199 15.96 30.21 15.76
C VAL A 199 16.39 29.47 14.49
N ARG A 200 16.79 28.20 14.62
CA ARG A 200 17.08 27.35 13.46
C ARG A 200 15.80 26.88 12.80
N ILE A 201 15.72 27.00 11.48
CA ILE A 201 14.64 26.47 10.65
C ILE A 201 15.17 25.24 9.93
N ILE A 202 14.63 24.08 10.28
CA ILE A 202 15.05 22.79 9.76
C ILE A 202 13.88 22.22 8.94
N GLY A 203 14.07 22.12 7.63
CA GLY A 203 13.09 21.48 6.75
C GLY A 203 13.24 19.97 6.73
N VAL A 204 12.13 19.26 6.54
CA VAL A 204 12.10 17.80 6.53
C VAL A 204 11.42 17.29 5.26
N ASN A 205 12.16 16.56 4.42
CA ASN A 205 11.59 15.78 3.33
C ASN A 205 11.47 14.30 3.74
N ALA A 206 10.51 13.59 3.15
CA ALA A 206 10.57 12.12 3.12
C ALA A 206 11.75 11.69 2.22
N ALA A 207 12.41 10.58 2.57
CA ALA A 207 13.59 10.07 1.86
C ALA A 207 13.29 9.64 0.40
N ASP A 208 12.02 9.39 0.09
CA ASP A 208 11.51 9.07 -1.26
C ASP A 208 10.97 10.31 -2.03
N SER A 209 11.03 11.50 -1.43
CA SER A 209 10.39 12.74 -1.92
C SER A 209 11.27 13.97 -1.61
N THR A 210 12.50 13.95 -2.10
CA THR A 210 13.63 14.84 -1.71
C THR A 210 13.69 16.21 -2.43
N ALA A 211 12.60 16.65 -3.07
CA ALA A 211 12.67 17.72 -4.08
C ALA A 211 13.24 19.06 -3.58
N MET A 212 12.99 19.45 -2.32
CA MET A 212 13.58 20.67 -1.73
C MET A 212 15.04 20.45 -1.32
N TYR A 213 15.34 19.33 -0.68
CA TYR A 213 16.71 18.93 -0.31
C TYR A 213 17.65 18.96 -1.52
N ASP A 214 17.26 18.31 -2.62
CA ASP A 214 18.08 18.27 -3.84
C ASP A 214 18.15 19.63 -4.54
N SER A 215 17.06 20.41 -4.55
CA SER A 215 17.07 21.75 -5.14
C SER A 215 18.00 22.71 -4.39
N LEU A 216 17.99 22.68 -3.05
CA LEU A 216 18.87 23.53 -2.24
C LEU A 216 20.33 23.11 -2.39
N ARG A 217 20.62 21.81 -2.42
CA ARG A 217 21.97 21.27 -2.65
C ARG A 217 22.51 21.57 -4.05
N ALA A 218 21.64 21.57 -5.07
CA ALA A 218 22.01 21.94 -6.45
C ALA A 218 22.05 23.46 -6.69
N GLY A 219 21.52 24.28 -5.77
CA GLY A 219 21.39 25.73 -5.95
C GLY A 219 20.34 26.17 -6.97
N ALA A 220 19.58 25.23 -7.54
CA ALA A 220 18.53 25.45 -8.55
C ALA A 220 17.41 24.40 -8.40
N ARG A 221 16.18 24.72 -8.84
CA ARG A 221 15.03 23.81 -8.73
C ARG A 221 15.20 22.53 -9.55
N VAL A 222 15.39 21.40 -8.87
CA VAL A 222 15.40 20.05 -9.43
C VAL A 222 13.96 19.54 -9.55
N ALA A 223 13.70 18.73 -10.59
CA ALA A 223 12.46 17.97 -10.74
C ALA A 223 12.77 16.47 -10.61
N LEU A 224 12.07 15.79 -9.71
CA LEU A 224 12.21 14.36 -9.48
C LEU A 224 11.46 13.55 -10.54
N GLU A 225 12.09 12.48 -11.03
CA GLU A 225 11.43 11.53 -11.94
C GLU A 225 10.20 10.90 -11.30
N ARG A 226 10.33 10.47 -10.04
CA ARG A 226 9.34 9.77 -9.22
C ARG A 226 9.35 10.33 -7.79
N VAL A 227 8.24 10.15 -7.08
CA VAL A 227 8.06 10.51 -5.66
C VAL A 227 7.35 9.35 -4.95
N GLY A 228 7.56 9.24 -3.64
CA GLY A 228 6.85 8.27 -2.82
C GLY A 228 5.36 8.56 -2.68
N MET A 229 4.56 7.53 -2.37
CA MET A 229 3.11 7.64 -2.15
C MET A 229 2.69 7.43 -0.68
N PHE A 230 3.65 7.22 0.22
CA PHE A 230 3.37 7.01 1.64
C PHE A 230 2.95 8.32 2.31
N ALA A 231 3.79 9.36 2.20
CA ALA A 231 3.51 10.71 2.68
C ALA A 231 2.99 11.60 1.54
N ASP A 232 1.77 11.33 1.06
CA ASP A 232 1.12 12.01 -0.08
C ASP A 232 1.09 13.55 0.05
N GLY A 233 0.92 14.08 1.26
CA GLY A 233 0.98 15.52 1.55
C GLY A 233 2.33 16.22 1.22
N VAL A 234 3.43 15.47 1.09
CA VAL A 234 4.76 16.00 0.70
C VAL A 234 5.32 15.41 -0.60
N ALA A 235 4.56 14.53 -1.27
CA ALA A 235 4.94 13.85 -2.52
C ALA A 235 4.95 14.82 -3.73
N VAL A 236 5.90 15.76 -3.75
CA VAL A 236 5.97 16.85 -4.73
C VAL A 236 7.20 16.68 -5.63
N ARG A 237 6.98 16.51 -6.94
CA ARG A 237 8.05 16.29 -7.92
C ARG A 237 8.97 17.50 -8.09
N ARG A 238 8.44 18.73 -7.99
CA ARG A 238 9.19 19.97 -8.19
C ARG A 238 8.68 21.05 -7.23
N VAL A 239 9.60 21.70 -6.52
CA VAL A 239 9.27 22.77 -5.57
C VAL A 239 8.86 24.07 -6.27
N GLY A 240 8.16 24.93 -5.52
CA GLY A 240 7.79 26.26 -5.97
C GLY A 240 9.00 27.15 -6.28
N GLU A 241 8.85 28.13 -7.16
CA GLU A 241 9.85 29.14 -7.48
C GLU A 241 10.12 30.05 -6.30
N GLU A 242 9.04 30.60 -5.74
CA GLU A 242 9.11 31.57 -4.67
C GLU A 242 9.43 30.88 -3.34
N THR A 243 8.85 29.69 -3.12
CA THR A 243 9.16 28.88 -1.94
C THR A 243 10.63 28.43 -1.92
N PHE A 244 11.22 28.11 -3.07
CA PHE A 244 12.65 27.80 -3.21
C PHE A 244 13.54 29.02 -2.93
N ARG A 245 13.17 30.19 -3.48
CA ARG A 245 13.90 31.46 -3.24
C ARG A 245 13.94 31.82 -1.76
N LEU A 246 12.80 31.69 -1.07
CA LEU A 246 12.68 31.94 0.36
C LEU A 246 13.42 30.87 1.18
N ALA A 247 13.29 29.58 0.82
CA ALA A 247 14.00 28.50 1.49
C ALA A 247 15.52 28.69 1.44
N ARG A 248 16.08 29.02 0.27
CA ARG A 248 17.51 29.32 0.09
C ARG A 248 17.99 30.51 0.94
N SER A 249 17.08 31.39 1.36
CA SER A 249 17.41 32.60 2.13
C SER A 249 17.28 32.40 3.65
N TYR A 250 16.42 31.48 4.11
CA TYR A 250 15.97 31.42 5.50
C TYR A 250 15.97 30.03 6.16
N VAL A 251 16.14 28.95 5.40
CA VAL A 251 16.23 27.58 5.93
C VAL A 251 17.69 27.25 6.22
N ASP A 252 18.01 26.89 7.47
CA ASP A 252 19.38 26.60 7.89
C ASP A 252 19.81 25.18 7.51
N GLU A 253 18.87 24.23 7.44
CA GLU A 253 19.17 22.83 7.17
C GLU A 253 17.97 22.07 6.58
N MET A 254 18.25 21.00 5.83
CA MET A 254 17.25 20.03 5.39
C MET A 254 17.62 18.61 5.88
N LEU A 255 16.66 17.91 6.47
CA LEU A 255 16.76 16.51 6.89
C LEU A 255 15.92 15.59 6.02
N LEU A 256 16.33 14.34 5.91
CA LEU A 256 15.61 13.25 5.23
C LEU A 256 15.15 12.22 6.26
N VAL A 257 13.88 11.83 6.18
CA VAL A 257 13.24 10.85 7.07
C VAL A 257 12.64 9.72 6.23
N ASP A 258 12.92 8.47 6.59
CA ASP A 258 12.37 7.29 5.89
C ASP A 258 10.98 6.86 6.41
N THR A 259 10.41 5.83 5.80
CA THR A 259 9.08 5.30 6.13
C THR A 259 8.99 4.72 7.54
N ASP A 260 10.03 4.02 8.01
CA ASP A 260 10.03 3.38 9.32
C ASP A 260 10.17 4.45 10.42
N GLU A 261 11.05 5.44 10.20
CA GLU A 261 11.18 6.63 11.04
C GLU A 261 9.89 7.46 11.10
N MET A 262 9.18 7.65 9.98
CA MET A 262 7.86 8.29 9.93
C MET A 262 6.81 7.52 10.73
N CYS A 263 6.70 6.21 10.53
CA CYS A 263 5.76 5.35 11.26
C CYS A 263 5.99 5.42 12.78
N ALA A 264 7.25 5.35 13.22
CA ALA A 264 7.61 5.56 14.62
C ALA A 264 7.28 6.97 15.12
N GLY A 265 7.34 8.00 14.26
CA GLY A 265 6.87 9.35 14.56
C GLY A 265 5.35 9.46 14.76
N ILE A 266 4.55 8.75 13.95
CA ILE A 266 3.09 8.67 14.14
C ILE A 266 2.78 8.01 15.49
N GLN A 267 3.47 6.91 15.81
CA GLN A 267 3.32 6.20 17.08
C GLN A 267 3.69 7.10 18.28
N ASP A 268 4.81 7.82 18.21
CA ASP A 268 5.21 8.75 19.28
C ASP A 268 4.15 9.84 19.53
N ILE A 269 3.58 10.43 18.47
CA ILE A 269 2.50 11.43 18.60
C ILE A 269 1.25 10.81 19.23
N PHE A 270 0.86 9.61 18.80
CA PHE A 270 -0.27 8.88 19.38
C PHE A 270 -0.03 8.48 20.86
N GLU A 271 1.20 8.15 21.24
CA GLU A 271 1.56 7.85 22.63
C GLU A 271 1.46 9.09 23.55
N GLU A 272 1.66 10.29 23.02
CA GLU A 272 1.55 11.57 23.74
C GLU A 272 0.11 12.10 23.81
N THR A 273 -0.52 12.33 22.67
CA THR A 273 -1.74 13.14 22.55
C THR A 273 -2.99 12.32 22.25
N ARG A 274 -2.85 11.00 22.08
CA ARG A 274 -3.91 10.09 21.60
C ARG A 274 -4.52 10.47 20.25
N SER A 275 -3.85 11.37 19.52
CA SER A 275 -4.27 11.84 18.21
C SER A 275 -3.52 11.07 17.13
N ILE A 276 -4.19 10.83 16.00
CA ILE A 276 -3.62 10.16 14.83
C ILE A 276 -3.30 11.24 13.80
N VAL A 277 -2.05 11.29 13.34
CA VAL A 277 -1.60 12.19 12.27
C VAL A 277 -1.41 11.42 10.95
N GLU A 278 -1.44 12.14 9.84
CA GLU A 278 -1.03 11.60 8.54
C GLU A 278 0.51 11.46 8.49
N PRO A 279 1.09 10.64 7.58
CA PRO A 279 2.53 10.42 7.55
C PRO A 279 3.36 11.71 7.38
N ALA A 280 2.86 12.67 6.58
CA ALA A 280 3.47 13.99 6.46
C ALA A 280 3.48 14.78 7.79
N GLY A 281 2.45 14.61 8.63
CA GLY A 281 2.34 15.22 9.95
C GLY A 281 3.34 14.68 10.98
N ALA A 282 3.86 13.47 10.79
CA ALA A 282 4.86 12.87 11.67
C ALA A 282 6.32 13.20 11.33
N LEU A 283 6.59 13.71 10.11
CA LEU A 283 7.94 14.00 9.62
C LEU A 283 8.77 14.85 10.59
N ALA A 284 8.17 15.90 11.17
CA ALA A 284 8.87 16.80 12.08
C ALA A 284 9.31 16.11 13.38
N VAL A 285 8.46 15.26 13.97
CA VAL A 285 8.79 14.50 15.19
C VAL A 285 9.86 13.44 14.92
N ALA A 286 9.77 12.75 13.78
CA ALA A 286 10.79 11.80 13.36
C ALA A 286 12.16 12.49 13.13
N ALA A 287 12.16 13.66 12.50
CA ALA A 287 13.37 14.46 12.27
C ALA A 287 14.02 14.95 13.58
N ILE A 288 13.23 15.35 14.60
CA ILE A 288 13.77 15.73 15.92
C ILE A 288 14.57 14.56 16.53
N LYS A 289 14.02 13.34 16.52
CA LYS A 289 14.71 12.14 17.05
C LYS A 289 16.04 11.92 16.34
N LYS A 290 16.04 12.02 15.00
CA LYS A 290 17.24 11.87 14.16
C LYS A 290 18.28 12.96 14.41
N TYR A 291 17.83 14.21 14.55
CA TYR A 291 18.68 15.36 14.86
C TYR A 291 19.34 15.24 16.23
N VAL A 292 18.56 14.94 17.29
CA VAL A 292 19.10 14.73 18.65
C VAL A 292 20.11 13.58 18.68
N ALA A 293 19.82 12.47 18.00
CA ALA A 293 20.77 11.35 17.91
C ALA A 293 22.08 11.71 17.19
N ARG A 294 22.02 12.61 16.20
CA ARG A 294 23.19 13.09 15.44
C ARG A 294 24.02 14.12 16.22
N GLU A 295 23.38 15.17 16.73
CA GLU A 295 24.03 16.28 17.43
C GLU A 295 24.40 15.95 18.89
N ARG A 296 23.72 14.96 19.49
CA ARG A 296 23.86 14.59 20.91
C ARG A 296 23.63 15.76 21.87
N CYS A 297 22.73 16.67 21.50
CA CYS A 297 22.36 17.82 22.32
C CYS A 297 21.31 17.45 23.38
N SER A 298 21.34 18.18 24.49
CA SER A 298 20.33 18.13 25.56
C SER A 298 19.97 19.55 26.02
N GLY A 299 18.85 19.68 26.73
CA GLY A 299 18.34 20.95 27.27
C GLY A 299 17.76 21.93 26.25
N GLN A 300 17.73 21.59 24.96
CA GLN A 300 17.20 22.46 23.88
C GLN A 300 15.67 22.37 23.78
N LYS A 301 15.04 23.42 23.24
CA LYS A 301 13.59 23.54 23.01
C LYS A 301 13.27 23.50 21.51
N PHE A 302 12.64 22.42 21.07
CA PHE A 302 12.29 22.16 19.67
C PHE A 302 10.79 22.25 19.44
N VAL A 303 10.40 22.75 18.26
CA VAL A 303 9.01 22.73 17.79
C VAL A 303 8.89 21.80 16.59
N ALA A 304 8.00 20.81 16.66
CA ALA A 304 7.54 20.02 15.53
C ALA A 304 6.21 20.56 14.99
N ILE A 305 6.06 20.67 13.66
CA ILE A 305 4.77 21.00 13.05
C ILE A 305 4.01 19.71 12.71
N ASN A 306 2.95 19.41 13.47
CA ASN A 306 1.99 18.35 13.14
C ASN A 306 1.06 18.88 12.04
N CYS A 307 1.47 18.75 10.77
CA CYS A 307 0.85 19.51 9.68
C CYS A 307 -0.53 18.99 9.22
N GLY A 308 -0.93 17.77 9.55
CA GLY A 308 -2.25 17.24 9.22
C GLY A 308 -2.54 15.82 9.72
N ALA A 309 -3.80 15.40 9.56
CA ALA A 309 -4.35 14.13 10.04
C ALA A 309 -5.26 13.39 9.03
N ASN A 310 -5.28 13.78 7.75
CA ASN A 310 -6.19 13.21 6.75
C ASN A 310 -5.66 11.90 6.15
N MET A 311 -5.67 10.83 6.94
CA MET A 311 -5.24 9.48 6.54
C MET A 311 -6.41 8.48 6.53
N ASN A 312 -6.43 7.57 5.55
CA ASN A 312 -7.37 6.43 5.53
C ASN A 312 -7.08 5.48 6.70
N PHE A 313 -8.13 5.03 7.42
CA PHE A 313 -7.98 4.18 8.60
C PHE A 313 -7.20 2.88 8.33
N ASP A 314 -7.39 2.25 7.16
CA ASP A 314 -6.70 0.99 6.80
C ASP A 314 -5.16 1.13 6.76
N ARG A 315 -4.64 2.34 6.49
CA ARG A 315 -3.19 2.60 6.52
C ARG A 315 -2.61 2.47 7.93
N LEU A 316 -3.42 2.57 9.00
CA LEU A 316 -2.95 2.39 10.37
C LEU A 316 -2.39 1.00 10.64
N ARG A 317 -2.91 -0.03 9.95
CA ARG A 317 -2.34 -1.38 10.04
C ARG A 317 -0.89 -1.39 9.56
N HIS A 318 -0.63 -0.81 8.39
CA HIS A 318 0.72 -0.70 7.85
C HIS A 318 1.64 0.15 8.75
N VAL A 319 1.12 1.27 9.28
CA VAL A 319 1.85 2.12 10.23
C VAL A 319 2.23 1.34 11.50
N ALA A 320 1.30 0.57 12.08
CA ALA A 320 1.54 -0.21 13.28
C ALA A 320 2.56 -1.34 13.04
N GLU A 321 2.40 -2.10 11.95
CA GLU A 321 3.35 -3.15 11.55
C GLU A 321 4.76 -2.58 11.34
N ARG A 322 4.89 -1.44 10.64
CA ARG A 322 6.17 -0.75 10.40
C ARG A 322 6.78 -0.12 11.66
N ALA A 323 5.97 0.47 12.54
CA ALA A 323 6.45 1.17 13.73
C ALA A 323 7.07 0.22 14.75
N GLU A 324 6.46 -0.94 15.02
CA GLU A 324 7.01 -1.92 15.96
C GLU A 324 8.34 -2.52 15.48
N ILE A 325 8.48 -2.74 14.17
CA ILE A 325 9.74 -3.13 13.54
C ILE A 325 10.79 -2.01 13.69
N GLY A 326 10.48 -0.79 13.24
CA GLY A 326 11.41 0.35 13.23
C GLY A 326 11.84 0.80 14.63
N ALA A 327 11.01 0.58 15.65
CA ALA A 327 11.32 0.84 17.05
C ALA A 327 12.22 -0.22 17.71
N GLN A 328 12.64 -1.26 16.97
CA GLN A 328 13.30 -2.47 17.51
C GLN A 328 12.51 -3.09 18.67
N ARG A 329 11.18 -3.09 18.58
CA ARG A 329 10.27 -3.70 19.57
C ARG A 329 9.90 -5.14 19.23
N GLU A 330 10.14 -5.59 18.00
CA GLU A 330 9.96 -6.98 17.55
C GLU A 330 11.31 -7.53 17.01
N ALA A 331 11.62 -8.80 17.30
CA ALA A 331 12.62 -9.58 16.59
C ALA A 331 11.96 -10.68 15.76
N LEU A 332 12.43 -10.87 14.53
CA LEU A 332 12.00 -11.95 13.63
C LEU A 332 13.15 -12.92 13.42
N LEU A 333 13.00 -14.18 13.82
CA LEU A 333 14.04 -15.21 13.70
C LEU A 333 13.51 -16.43 12.93
N ALA A 334 14.38 -17.03 12.11
CA ALA A 334 14.19 -18.40 11.63
C ALA A 334 15.08 -19.35 12.44
N VAL A 335 14.50 -20.39 13.04
CA VAL A 335 15.19 -21.32 13.95
C VAL A 335 15.02 -22.75 13.47
N GLU A 336 16.12 -23.51 13.38
CA GLU A 336 16.07 -24.95 13.14
C GLU A 336 15.96 -25.71 14.48
N ILE A 337 14.99 -26.62 14.59
CA ILE A 337 14.83 -27.52 15.73
C ILE A 337 14.78 -28.98 15.26
N PRO A 338 15.14 -29.98 16.09
CA PRO A 338 14.99 -31.39 15.70
C PRO A 338 13.53 -31.78 15.53
N GLU A 339 13.17 -32.44 14.43
CA GLU A 339 11.79 -32.84 14.11
C GLU A 339 11.36 -34.07 14.93
N ARG A 340 11.01 -33.83 16.21
CA ARG A 340 10.60 -34.87 17.17
C ARG A 340 9.68 -34.30 18.25
N PRO A 341 8.83 -35.13 18.88
CA PRO A 341 7.96 -34.69 19.97
C PRO A 341 8.74 -34.01 21.11
N GLY A 342 8.21 -32.88 21.59
CA GLY A 342 8.80 -32.08 22.67
C GLY A 342 9.82 -31.01 22.24
N SER A 343 10.35 -31.03 21.01
CA SER A 343 11.32 -30.00 20.57
C SER A 343 10.74 -28.57 20.56
N PHE A 344 9.45 -28.42 20.21
CA PHE A 344 8.72 -27.15 20.27
C PHE A 344 8.66 -26.59 21.71
N LEU A 345 8.38 -27.45 22.69
CA LEU A 345 8.34 -27.06 24.10
C LEU A 345 9.74 -26.65 24.60
N GLN A 346 10.78 -27.41 24.23
CA GLN A 346 12.17 -27.06 24.51
C GLN A 346 12.53 -25.68 23.93
N PHE A 347 12.21 -25.41 22.67
CA PHE A 347 12.42 -24.11 22.04
C PHE A 347 11.71 -22.97 22.77
N CYS A 348 10.40 -23.10 23.03
CA CYS A 348 9.63 -22.09 23.76
C CYS A 348 10.16 -21.84 25.18
N SER A 349 10.70 -22.86 25.85
CA SER A 349 11.34 -22.70 27.16
C SER A 349 12.60 -21.82 27.11
N VAL A 350 13.34 -21.80 26.00
CA VAL A 350 14.53 -20.95 25.80
C VAL A 350 14.12 -19.49 25.55
N LEU A 351 13.02 -19.25 24.84
CA LEU A 351 12.44 -17.90 24.69
C LEU A 351 11.94 -17.35 26.05
N GLY A 352 11.48 -18.23 26.93
CA GLY A 352 11.12 -17.93 28.32
C GLY A 352 9.76 -17.26 28.45
N ARG A 353 9.69 -16.15 29.19
CA ARG A 353 8.45 -15.39 29.45
C ARG A 353 8.21 -14.23 28.46
N ARG A 354 8.99 -14.13 27.38
CA ARG A 354 8.82 -13.08 26.36
C ARG A 354 7.46 -13.25 25.67
N ALA A 355 6.86 -12.14 25.26
CA ALA A 355 5.63 -12.17 24.49
C ALA A 355 5.96 -12.58 23.04
N VAL A 356 5.51 -13.75 22.63
CA VAL A 356 5.60 -14.20 21.24
C VAL A 356 4.55 -13.43 20.45
N THR A 357 4.95 -12.78 19.37
CA THR A 357 4.05 -12.03 18.46
C THR A 357 3.59 -12.92 17.31
N GLU A 358 4.48 -13.77 16.80
CA GLU A 358 4.21 -14.73 15.72
C GLU A 358 4.92 -16.05 15.97
N PHE A 359 4.28 -17.17 15.60
CA PHE A 359 4.89 -18.49 15.64
C PHE A 359 4.30 -19.33 14.51
N ASN A 360 5.07 -19.52 13.44
CA ASN A 360 4.66 -20.18 12.22
C ASN A 360 5.58 -21.37 11.91
N TYR A 361 4.98 -22.54 11.71
CA TYR A 361 5.66 -23.79 11.39
C TYR A 361 4.75 -24.70 10.55
N ARG A 362 5.37 -25.43 9.61
CA ARG A 362 4.74 -26.51 8.85
C ARG A 362 5.71 -27.68 8.76
N TYR A 363 5.21 -28.90 8.95
CA TYR A 363 5.99 -30.12 8.83
C TYR A 363 6.60 -30.30 7.45
N GLU A 364 7.88 -30.64 7.43
CA GLU A 364 8.66 -31.05 6.26
C GLU A 364 9.21 -32.47 6.51
N ASP A 365 9.29 -33.30 5.47
CA ASP A 365 9.76 -34.69 5.57
C ASP A 365 11.28 -34.72 5.76
N GLY A 366 11.75 -34.63 7.01
CA GLY A 366 13.16 -34.56 7.37
C GLY A 366 13.44 -34.61 8.88
N GLU A 367 14.72 -34.61 9.25
CA GLU A 367 15.15 -34.67 10.67
C GLU A 367 15.09 -33.32 11.41
N ARG A 368 14.79 -32.22 10.69
CA ARG A 368 14.80 -30.85 11.21
C ARG A 368 13.56 -30.09 10.77
N ALA A 369 12.87 -29.48 11.73
CA ALA A 369 11.85 -28.48 11.48
C ALA A 369 12.49 -27.08 11.36
N ARG A 370 11.86 -26.20 10.59
CA ARG A 370 12.16 -24.76 10.56
C ARG A 370 10.97 -23.99 11.12
N ILE A 371 11.22 -23.17 12.12
CA ILE A 371 10.23 -22.30 12.76
C ILE A 371 10.53 -20.86 12.38
N PHE A 372 9.51 -20.12 11.95
CA PHE A 372 9.55 -18.66 11.90
C PHE A 372 8.89 -18.11 13.17
N VAL A 373 9.63 -17.33 13.95
CA VAL A 373 9.15 -16.75 15.21
C VAL A 373 9.30 -15.22 15.21
N GLY A 374 8.27 -14.55 15.69
CA GLY A 374 8.30 -13.16 16.11
C GLY A 374 8.16 -13.07 17.63
N PHE A 375 8.93 -12.20 18.29
CA PHE A 375 8.71 -11.90 19.70
C PHE A 375 9.05 -10.45 20.06
N ALA A 376 8.35 -9.94 21.07
CA ALA A 376 8.54 -8.60 21.59
C ALA A 376 9.87 -8.48 22.38
N LEU A 377 10.60 -7.41 22.10
CA LEU A 377 11.87 -7.04 22.72
C LEU A 377 11.65 -6.04 23.85
N THR A 378 12.21 -6.33 25.02
CA THR A 378 12.10 -5.46 26.21
C THR A 378 13.28 -4.49 26.34
N GLN A 379 14.45 -4.84 25.79
CA GLN A 379 15.67 -4.03 25.78
C GLN A 379 16.28 -3.90 24.37
N GLY A 380 15.43 -3.93 23.33
CA GLY A 380 15.84 -3.80 21.94
C GLY A 380 16.95 -4.76 21.52
N THR A 381 18.01 -4.24 20.92
CA THR A 381 19.15 -5.01 20.39
C THR A 381 19.85 -5.90 21.43
N GLN A 382 19.89 -5.49 22.70
CA GLN A 382 20.53 -6.27 23.77
C GLN A 382 19.71 -7.52 24.11
N ASP A 383 18.39 -7.38 24.18
CA ASP A 383 17.47 -8.51 24.37
C ASP A 383 17.54 -9.47 23.17
N ARG A 384 17.53 -8.93 21.93
CA ARG A 384 17.67 -9.69 20.67
C ARG A 384 18.92 -10.56 20.67
N SER A 385 20.08 -9.96 20.97
CA SER A 385 21.37 -10.68 21.04
C SER A 385 21.36 -11.76 22.12
N SER A 386 20.80 -11.45 23.31
CA SER A 386 20.72 -12.41 24.42
C SER A 386 19.91 -13.67 24.08
N VAL A 387 18.85 -13.54 23.27
CA VAL A 387 18.02 -14.66 22.81
C VAL A 387 18.76 -15.48 21.75
N ILE A 388 19.41 -14.84 20.79
CA ILE A 388 20.24 -15.51 19.78
C ILE A 388 21.34 -16.35 20.46
N ASP A 389 22.06 -15.77 21.42
CA ASP A 389 23.09 -16.47 22.20
C ASP A 389 22.52 -17.62 23.05
N ALA A 390 21.28 -17.49 23.55
CA ALA A 390 20.61 -18.56 24.30
C ALA A 390 20.21 -19.73 23.39
N LEU A 391 19.68 -19.45 22.20
CA LEU A 391 19.32 -20.46 21.18
C LEU A 391 20.55 -21.19 20.66
N GLN A 392 21.62 -20.47 20.34
CA GLN A 392 22.89 -21.07 19.91
C GLN A 392 23.50 -21.98 21.00
N ARG A 393 23.48 -21.55 22.28
CA ARG A 393 23.93 -22.39 23.41
C ARG A 393 23.04 -23.62 23.65
N ALA A 394 21.76 -23.54 23.30
CA ALA A 394 20.85 -24.68 23.33
C ALA A 394 21.04 -25.66 22.13
N GLY A 395 21.97 -25.35 21.21
CA GLY A 395 22.23 -26.16 20.02
C GLY A 395 21.21 -25.97 18.90
N LEU A 396 20.48 -24.85 18.92
CA LEU A 396 19.46 -24.52 17.91
C LEU A 396 20.04 -23.50 16.91
N PRO A 397 20.31 -23.88 15.65
CA PRO A 397 20.72 -22.94 14.61
C PRO A 397 19.67 -21.85 14.41
N VAL A 398 20.11 -20.60 14.31
CA VAL A 398 19.23 -19.43 14.21
C VAL A 398 19.76 -18.43 13.19
N VAL A 399 18.85 -17.90 12.39
CA VAL A 399 19.07 -16.81 11.44
C VAL A 399 18.25 -15.61 11.89
N ASP A 400 18.92 -14.48 12.17
CA ASP A 400 18.23 -13.21 12.44
C ASP A 400 17.69 -12.62 11.14
N MET A 401 16.38 -12.44 11.09
CA MET A 401 15.63 -11.87 9.97
C MET A 401 15.00 -10.52 10.32
N THR A 402 15.26 -9.99 11.51
CA THR A 402 14.66 -8.75 12.04
C THR A 402 14.86 -7.57 11.10
N ASP A 403 16.05 -7.46 10.50
CA ASP A 403 16.44 -6.36 9.62
C ASP A 403 16.21 -6.67 8.12
N ASN A 404 15.48 -7.75 7.78
CA ASN A 404 15.26 -8.20 6.40
C ASN A 404 13.86 -7.82 5.86
N GLU A 405 13.80 -6.93 4.86
CA GLU A 405 12.53 -6.47 4.25
C GLU A 405 11.69 -7.58 3.62
N LEU A 406 12.30 -8.57 2.95
CA LEU A 406 11.56 -9.71 2.39
C LEU A 406 10.88 -10.52 3.50
N SER A 407 11.55 -10.68 4.65
CA SER A 407 10.98 -11.38 5.79
C SER A 407 9.85 -10.62 6.46
N LYS A 408 10.02 -9.30 6.66
CA LYS A 408 9.01 -8.39 7.23
C LYS A 408 7.75 -8.28 6.36
N LEU A 409 7.90 -8.23 5.04
CA LEU A 409 6.81 -7.94 4.10
C LEU A 409 6.14 -9.19 3.53
N HIS A 410 6.89 -10.28 3.32
CA HIS A 410 6.40 -11.46 2.61
C HIS A 410 6.55 -12.75 3.41
N VAL A 411 7.74 -13.11 3.90
CA VAL A 411 7.97 -14.44 4.52
C VAL A 411 7.04 -14.65 5.72
N ARG A 412 6.83 -13.64 6.57
CA ARG A 412 5.90 -13.75 7.72
C ARG A 412 4.45 -14.11 7.35
N TYR A 413 4.05 -13.84 6.11
CA TYR A 413 2.74 -14.18 5.52
C TYR A 413 2.76 -15.47 4.68
N MET A 414 3.94 -16.01 4.36
CA MET A 414 4.13 -17.17 3.48
C MET A 414 4.58 -18.45 4.19
N VAL A 415 5.04 -18.37 5.45
CA VAL A 415 5.45 -19.55 6.23
C VAL A 415 4.25 -20.46 6.48
N GLY A 416 4.25 -21.62 5.83
CA GLY A 416 3.12 -22.54 5.78
C GLY A 416 3.25 -23.50 4.58
N GLY A 417 2.13 -23.82 3.94
CA GLY A 417 2.09 -24.61 2.71
C GLY A 417 1.74 -26.10 2.90
N PRO A 418 1.83 -26.90 1.81
CA PRO A 418 1.48 -28.32 1.83
C PRO A 418 2.61 -29.17 2.41
N ALA A 419 2.29 -30.02 3.39
CA ALA A 419 3.22 -31.02 3.89
C ALA A 419 3.16 -32.32 3.05
N ARG A 420 4.31 -32.96 2.83
CA ARG A 420 4.41 -34.26 2.14
C ARG A 420 4.51 -35.41 3.15
N GLY A 421 4.13 -36.62 2.75
CA GLY A 421 4.21 -37.83 3.59
C GLY A 421 3.21 -37.90 4.76
N LEU A 422 2.54 -36.81 5.08
CA LEU A 422 1.74 -36.65 6.30
C LEU A 422 0.48 -37.52 6.31
N ARG A 423 0.25 -38.20 7.44
CA ARG A 423 -0.93 -39.05 7.69
C ARG A 423 -1.60 -38.64 8.99
N ASP A 424 -2.91 -38.91 9.05
CA ASP A 424 -3.76 -38.73 10.22
C ASP A 424 -3.70 -37.32 10.87
N GLU A 425 -3.53 -36.28 10.04
CA GLU A 425 -3.65 -34.88 10.46
C GLU A 425 -5.10 -34.55 10.85
N LEU A 426 -5.25 -33.98 12.04
CA LEU A 426 -6.41 -33.20 12.45
C LEU A 426 -6.02 -31.72 12.43
N LEU A 427 -6.83 -30.88 11.79
CA LEU A 427 -6.70 -29.43 11.81
C LEU A 427 -7.66 -28.87 12.86
N LEU A 428 -7.11 -28.23 13.88
CA LEU A 428 -7.85 -27.71 15.00
C LEU A 428 -7.59 -26.22 15.15
N ARG A 429 -8.65 -25.45 15.35
CA ARG A 429 -8.57 -24.03 15.66
C ARG A 429 -8.84 -23.84 17.15
N PHE A 430 -7.85 -23.33 17.87
CA PHE A 430 -7.90 -23.06 19.30
C PHE A 430 -8.04 -21.56 19.56
N GLU A 431 -8.77 -21.22 20.61
CA GLU A 431 -8.83 -19.87 21.16
C GLU A 431 -8.42 -19.92 22.63
N PHE A 432 -7.40 -19.15 23.03
CA PHE A 432 -7.02 -19.01 24.44
C PHE A 432 -6.88 -17.54 24.84
N PRO A 433 -7.20 -17.19 26.11
CA PRO A 433 -7.03 -15.82 26.60
C PRO A 433 -5.55 -15.43 26.57
N GLU A 434 -5.23 -14.35 25.86
CA GLU A 434 -3.85 -13.97 25.59
C GLU A 434 -3.18 -13.40 26.86
N ARG A 435 -2.04 -14.00 27.25
CA ARG A 435 -1.30 -13.69 28.48
C ARG A 435 0.18 -14.07 28.32
N PRO A 436 1.13 -13.42 29.01
CA PRO A 436 2.52 -13.84 28.99
C PRO A 436 2.69 -15.33 29.31
N GLY A 437 3.34 -16.07 28.40
CA GLY A 437 3.49 -17.52 28.48
C GLY A 437 2.19 -18.32 28.26
N ALA A 438 1.16 -17.77 27.62
CA ALA A 438 -0.05 -18.51 27.22
C ALA A 438 0.28 -19.58 26.17
N LEU A 439 1.04 -19.22 25.13
CA LEU A 439 1.54 -20.16 24.11
C LEU A 439 2.36 -21.31 24.74
N LEU A 440 3.25 -21.00 25.68
CA LEU A 440 4.03 -22.04 26.37
C LEU A 440 3.11 -23.00 27.14
N ARG A 441 2.17 -22.46 27.93
CA ARG A 441 1.18 -23.27 28.67
C ARG A 441 0.26 -24.08 27.76
N PHE A 442 -0.10 -23.54 26.60
CA PHE A 442 -0.86 -24.28 25.59
C PHE A 442 -0.04 -25.46 25.04
N LEU A 443 1.24 -25.28 24.74
CA LEU A 443 2.13 -26.37 24.29
C LEU A 443 2.40 -27.41 25.41
N GLU A 444 2.54 -26.97 26.66
CA GLU A 444 2.61 -27.85 27.84
C GLU A 444 1.32 -28.68 28.00
N ALA A 445 0.16 -28.04 27.78
CA ALA A 445 -1.17 -28.64 27.91
C ALA A 445 -1.48 -29.64 26.78
N VAL A 446 -1.23 -29.30 25.51
CA VAL A 446 -1.33 -30.22 24.37
C VAL A 446 -0.36 -31.40 24.53
N GLY A 447 0.80 -31.15 25.14
CA GLY A 447 1.71 -32.17 25.62
C GLY A 447 2.56 -32.83 24.52
N GLY A 448 3.57 -33.60 24.96
CA GLY A 448 4.54 -34.25 24.07
C GLY A 448 4.12 -35.61 23.50
N ARG A 449 2.85 -36.04 23.64
CA ARG A 449 2.39 -37.38 23.20
C ARG A 449 2.09 -37.45 21.70
N TRP A 450 1.62 -36.35 21.11
CA TRP A 450 1.23 -36.26 19.70
C TRP A 450 2.16 -35.30 18.96
N ASN A 451 2.39 -35.56 17.67
CA ASN A 451 3.26 -34.72 16.87
C ASN A 451 2.48 -33.53 16.28
N ILE A 452 3.03 -32.33 16.39
CA ILE A 452 2.47 -31.12 15.78
C ILE A 452 2.97 -31.07 14.33
N SER A 453 2.05 -31.00 13.37
CA SER A 453 2.31 -30.97 11.92
C SER A 453 2.10 -29.61 11.26
N LEU A 454 1.38 -28.71 11.94
CA LEU A 454 1.22 -27.31 11.56
C LEU A 454 1.05 -26.50 12.84
N PHE A 455 1.65 -25.32 12.89
CA PHE A 455 1.36 -24.36 13.94
C PHE A 455 1.38 -22.97 13.34
N HIS A 456 0.27 -22.25 13.42
CA HIS A 456 0.14 -20.88 12.95
C HIS A 456 -0.52 -20.04 14.03
N TYR A 457 0.28 -19.20 14.67
CA TYR A 457 -0.11 -18.29 15.74
C TYR A 457 0.34 -16.88 15.39
N ARG A 458 -0.58 -15.92 15.53
CA ARG A 458 -0.30 -14.50 15.39
C ARG A 458 -1.10 -13.71 16.40
N ASN A 459 -0.39 -12.93 17.22
CA ASN A 459 -0.98 -12.04 18.19
C ASN A 459 -1.28 -10.69 17.52
N HIS A 460 -2.56 -10.41 17.29
CA HIS A 460 -3.04 -9.15 16.72
C HIS A 460 -3.43 -8.10 17.79
N GLY A 461 -3.02 -8.28 19.05
CA GLY A 461 -3.47 -7.44 20.16
C GLY A 461 -4.93 -7.67 20.55
N SER A 462 -5.49 -8.82 20.18
CA SER A 462 -6.85 -9.26 20.55
C SER A 462 -6.85 -9.97 21.91
N ASP A 463 -7.98 -9.91 22.63
CA ASP A 463 -8.16 -10.58 23.93
C ASP A 463 -7.94 -12.11 23.89
N TYR A 464 -8.07 -12.70 22.70
CA TYR A 464 -7.85 -14.10 22.42
C TYR A 464 -6.72 -14.29 21.41
N GLY A 465 -5.76 -15.14 21.77
CA GLY A 465 -4.81 -15.73 20.84
C GLY A 465 -5.53 -16.81 20.03
N ARG A 466 -5.54 -16.67 18.69
CA ARG A 466 -6.07 -17.67 17.77
C ARG A 466 -4.92 -18.50 17.22
N VAL A 467 -4.98 -19.81 17.45
CA VAL A 467 -4.02 -20.77 16.90
C VAL A 467 -4.74 -21.68 15.93
N LEU A 468 -4.20 -21.83 14.73
CA LEU A 468 -4.48 -22.98 13.89
C LEU A 468 -3.35 -23.99 14.11
N ALA A 469 -3.68 -25.21 14.52
CA ALA A 469 -2.71 -26.28 14.72
C ALA A 469 -3.12 -27.54 13.95
N GLY A 470 -2.16 -28.12 13.23
CA GLY A 470 -2.24 -29.48 12.72
C GLY A 470 -1.61 -30.42 13.73
N ILE A 471 -2.30 -31.50 14.09
CA ILE A 471 -1.80 -32.51 15.03
C ILE A 471 -1.99 -33.90 14.40
N GLN A 472 -0.95 -34.72 14.42
CA GLN A 472 -0.99 -36.09 13.92
C GLN A 472 -1.56 -37.01 15.00
N VAL A 473 -2.80 -37.46 14.80
CA VAL A 473 -3.52 -38.30 15.76
C VAL A 473 -4.01 -39.58 15.07
N PRO A 474 -3.25 -40.70 15.22
CA PRO A 474 -3.63 -42.00 14.69
C PRO A 474 -5.08 -42.35 15.02
N ALA A 475 -5.80 -42.95 14.07
CA ALA A 475 -7.24 -43.22 14.22
C ALA A 475 -7.62 -43.96 15.52
N ALA A 476 -6.75 -44.84 16.02
CA ALA A 476 -6.94 -45.60 17.26
C ALA A 476 -6.85 -44.73 18.54
N SER A 477 -6.10 -43.63 18.54
CA SER A 477 -5.89 -42.77 19.72
C SER A 477 -6.75 -41.50 19.71
N ARG A 478 -7.63 -41.30 18.72
CA ARG A 478 -8.46 -40.08 18.63
C ARG A 478 -9.41 -39.90 19.81
N GLY A 479 -9.96 -40.99 20.34
CA GLY A 479 -10.83 -40.92 21.52
C GLY A 479 -10.12 -40.40 22.78
N GLU A 480 -8.90 -40.88 23.04
CA GLU A 480 -8.05 -40.37 24.13
C GLU A 480 -7.68 -38.90 23.91
N PHE A 481 -7.34 -38.54 22.66
CA PHE A 481 -6.94 -37.18 22.31
C PHE A 481 -8.07 -36.15 22.48
N PHE A 482 -9.29 -36.44 22.02
CA PHE A 482 -10.43 -35.52 22.23
C PHE A 482 -10.80 -35.39 23.71
N ALA A 483 -10.79 -36.50 24.47
CA ALA A 483 -10.99 -36.45 25.92
C ALA A 483 -9.92 -35.58 26.62
N HIS A 484 -8.66 -35.70 26.20
CA HIS A 484 -7.57 -34.85 26.68
C HIS A 484 -7.81 -33.38 26.36
N LEU A 485 -8.26 -33.03 25.14
CA LEU A 485 -8.58 -31.63 24.78
C LEU A 485 -9.71 -31.04 25.63
N ASP A 486 -10.74 -31.82 25.96
CA ASP A 486 -11.86 -31.37 26.79
C ASP A 486 -11.42 -31.11 28.25
N GLU A 487 -10.44 -31.87 28.76
CA GLU A 487 -9.78 -31.61 30.06
C GLU A 487 -8.93 -30.33 30.07
N LEU A 488 -8.42 -29.86 28.91
CA LEU A 488 -7.63 -28.62 28.85
C LEU A 488 -8.48 -27.35 28.99
N HIS A 489 -9.80 -27.45 28.82
CA HIS A 489 -10.76 -26.33 28.88
C HIS A 489 -10.45 -25.14 27.97
N TYR A 490 -9.65 -25.33 26.91
CA TYR A 490 -9.46 -24.35 25.84
C TYR A 490 -10.54 -24.54 24.78
N PRO A 491 -11.32 -23.49 24.42
CA PRO A 491 -12.21 -23.55 23.27
C PRO A 491 -11.48 -24.01 22.00
N TRP A 492 -11.98 -25.08 21.39
CA TRP A 492 -11.43 -25.67 20.17
C TRP A 492 -12.54 -25.96 19.16
N VAL A 493 -12.19 -25.91 17.87
CA VAL A 493 -13.07 -26.28 16.75
C VAL A 493 -12.30 -27.22 15.82
N ASP A 494 -12.92 -28.34 15.45
CA ASP A 494 -12.37 -29.26 14.46
C ASP A 494 -12.63 -28.73 13.04
N GLU A 495 -11.59 -28.17 12.43
CA GLU A 495 -11.58 -27.68 11.06
C GLU A 495 -11.11 -28.76 10.06
N THR A 496 -10.81 -29.99 10.51
CA THR A 496 -10.39 -31.11 9.65
C THR A 496 -11.43 -31.44 8.61
N GLN A 497 -12.72 -31.34 8.96
CA GLN A 497 -13.80 -31.51 8.00
C GLN A 497 -14.15 -30.22 7.25
N THR A 498 -13.91 -29.02 7.79
CA THR A 498 -13.99 -27.78 7.01
C THR A 498 -12.98 -27.78 5.84
N HIS A 499 -11.81 -28.40 6.03
CA HIS A 499 -10.83 -28.63 4.94
C HIS A 499 -11.24 -29.78 3.98
N ARG A 500 -12.06 -30.75 4.41
CA ARG A 500 -12.56 -31.85 3.54
C ARG A 500 -13.90 -31.56 2.86
N GLY A 501 -14.66 -30.60 3.41
CA GLY A 501 -16.04 -30.26 3.09
C GLY A 501 -16.24 -28.76 2.83
N LEU A 502 -15.16 -27.99 2.69
CA LEU A 502 -15.10 -26.99 1.62
C LEU A 502 -15.38 -27.75 0.33
N ASP A 503 -16.64 -27.69 -0.11
CA ASP A 503 -17.18 -28.52 -1.17
C ASP A 503 -16.73 -28.03 -2.55
N LEU A 504 -15.41 -28.13 -2.76
CA LEU A 504 -14.74 -28.05 -4.04
C LEU A 504 -15.09 -29.25 -4.93
N GLU A 505 -16.14 -30.03 -4.62
CA GLU A 505 -16.71 -30.96 -5.61
C GLU A 505 -17.30 -30.21 -6.82
N GLY A 506 -17.71 -28.94 -6.66
CA GLY A 506 -17.95 -28.01 -7.77
C GLY A 506 -16.71 -27.76 -8.66
N PHE A 507 -15.51 -28.03 -8.14
CA PHE A 507 -14.22 -27.96 -8.83
C PHE A 507 -13.64 -29.36 -9.20
N THR A 508 -14.42 -30.45 -9.09
CA THR A 508 -13.95 -31.75 -9.57
C THR A 508 -13.94 -31.84 -11.10
N LEU A 509 -12.76 -31.72 -11.70
CA LEU A 509 -12.53 -32.11 -13.10
C LEU A 509 -12.87 -33.59 -13.31
N ARG A 510 -14.05 -33.87 -13.89
CA ARG A 510 -14.53 -35.22 -14.22
C ARG A 510 -13.44 -36.02 -14.93
N HIS A 511 -12.95 -37.08 -14.29
CA HIS A 511 -12.04 -38.04 -14.92
C HIS A 511 -12.75 -38.79 -16.07
N MET A 512 -12.56 -38.33 -17.30
CA MET A 512 -12.85 -39.15 -18.48
C MET A 512 -11.89 -40.35 -18.50
N ARG A 513 -12.41 -41.54 -18.16
CA ARG A 513 -11.72 -42.81 -18.35
C ARG A 513 -11.56 -43.11 -19.84
N PHE A 514 -10.45 -42.66 -20.43
CA PHE A 514 -10.05 -43.13 -21.76
C PHE A 514 -9.54 -44.57 -21.67
N ARG A 515 -10.32 -45.51 -22.21
CA ARG A 515 -9.86 -46.88 -22.48
C ARG A 515 -8.62 -46.81 -23.39
N ARG A 516 -7.45 -47.20 -22.87
CA ARG A 516 -6.26 -47.43 -23.71
C ARG A 516 -6.59 -48.55 -24.71
N ARG A 517 -6.68 -48.19 -26.00
CA ARG A 517 -6.61 -49.14 -27.11
C ARG A 517 -5.33 -48.81 -27.88
N TRP A 518 -4.34 -49.69 -27.80
CA TRP A 518 -3.09 -49.53 -28.56
C TRP A 518 -3.37 -49.68 -30.06
N PRO A 519 -2.77 -48.86 -30.93
CA PRO A 519 -2.89 -49.01 -32.37
C PRO A 519 -1.94 -50.11 -32.87
N SER A 520 -2.49 -51.14 -33.52
CA SER A 520 -1.73 -52.06 -34.36
C SER A 520 -1.68 -51.57 -35.81
N PHE A 521 -0.59 -51.92 -36.48
CA PHE A 521 -0.14 -51.43 -37.79
C PHE A 521 -1.06 -51.72 -39.00
N ARG A 522 -0.86 -50.92 -40.07
CA ARG A 522 -1.16 -51.11 -41.52
C ARG A 522 -2.46 -50.58 -42.18
N GLU A 523 -2.20 -49.65 -43.10
CA GLU A 523 -2.65 -49.55 -44.51
C GLU A 523 -4.12 -49.30 -44.95
N ARG A 524 -4.23 -48.23 -45.77
CA ARG A 524 -4.87 -48.13 -47.12
C ARG A 524 -6.32 -47.62 -47.33
N PHE A 525 -6.36 -46.60 -48.22
CA PHE A 525 -7.35 -46.23 -49.25
C PHE A 525 -8.59 -45.31 -48.99
N MET A 526 -8.49 -44.12 -49.63
CA MET A 526 -9.46 -43.35 -50.46
C MET A 526 -10.75 -42.67 -49.92
N LYS A 527 -10.72 -41.33 -50.05
CA LYS A 527 -11.72 -40.37 -50.62
C LYS A 527 -13.21 -40.42 -50.23
N ALA A 528 -13.72 -39.26 -49.78
CA ALA A 528 -15.10 -38.79 -49.95
C ALA A 528 -15.14 -37.25 -50.19
N PRO A 529 -16.19 -36.65 -50.81
CA PRO A 529 -16.10 -35.33 -51.45
C PRO A 529 -16.75 -34.14 -50.70
N THR A 530 -16.40 -32.93 -51.13
CA THR A 530 -16.89 -31.61 -50.65
C THR A 530 -18.29 -31.22 -51.17
N ARG A 531 -19.03 -30.39 -50.42
CA ARG A 531 -20.31 -29.74 -50.83
C ARG A 531 -20.20 -28.20 -50.89
N PRO A 532 -21.03 -27.51 -51.70
CA PRO A 532 -20.86 -26.08 -52.02
C PRO A 532 -21.56 -25.11 -51.05
N ARG A 533 -21.13 -23.85 -51.09
CA ARG A 533 -21.57 -22.70 -50.24
C ARG A 533 -22.87 -22.07 -50.77
N LYS A 534 -23.75 -21.57 -49.89
CA LYS A 534 -24.97 -20.80 -50.26
C LYS A 534 -24.72 -19.28 -50.20
N GLN A 535 -25.51 -18.52 -50.98
CA GLN A 535 -25.51 -17.05 -51.06
C GLN A 535 -26.34 -16.39 -49.94
N GLU A 536 -26.04 -15.12 -49.65
CA GLU A 536 -26.71 -14.27 -48.66
C GLU A 536 -27.87 -13.45 -49.27
N PRO A 537 -28.90 -13.06 -48.47
CA PRO A 537 -29.98 -12.16 -48.90
C PRO A 537 -29.60 -10.67 -48.83
N LYS A 538 -30.40 -9.82 -49.49
CA LYS A 538 -30.18 -8.35 -49.58
C LYS A 538 -30.84 -7.57 -48.42
N PRO A 539 -30.40 -6.32 -48.14
CA PRO A 539 -30.96 -5.52 -47.05
C PRO A 539 -32.30 -4.87 -47.42
N GLY A 540 -33.33 -5.02 -46.57
CA GLY A 540 -34.61 -4.30 -46.72
C GLY A 540 -35.75 -4.81 -45.83
N ASP A 541 -35.87 -6.12 -45.64
CA ASP A 541 -37.07 -6.76 -45.07
C ASP A 541 -37.08 -6.84 -43.52
N TRP A 542 -36.91 -5.69 -42.84
CA TRP A 542 -36.91 -5.59 -41.37
C TRP A 542 -38.11 -4.79 -40.84
N ALA A 543 -39.36 -5.19 -41.16
CA ALA A 543 -40.53 -4.38 -40.79
C ALA A 543 -41.88 -5.11 -40.57
N SER A 544 -41.92 -6.40 -40.20
CA SER A 544 -43.17 -7.01 -39.69
C SER A 544 -42.97 -8.37 -38.99
N GLU A 545 -42.43 -8.39 -37.77
CA GLU A 545 -42.67 -9.46 -36.76
C GLU A 545 -42.01 -9.08 -35.42
N PHE A 546 -42.73 -8.34 -34.58
CA PHE A 546 -42.34 -8.05 -33.19
C PHE A 546 -43.56 -8.10 -32.28
N GLU A 547 -43.65 -9.17 -31.50
CA GLU A 547 -44.39 -9.40 -30.23
C GLU A 547 -44.58 -10.93 -30.13
N SER A 548 -44.01 -11.66 -29.17
CA SER A 548 -43.46 -11.30 -27.85
C SER A 548 -42.37 -12.30 -27.40
N GLY A 549 -41.52 -11.93 -26.43
CA GLY A 549 -40.76 -12.92 -25.64
C GLY A 549 -39.31 -13.28 -26.04
N THR A 550 -38.57 -12.36 -26.68
CA THR A 550 -37.08 -12.35 -26.77
C THR A 550 -36.34 -13.61 -27.25
N ILE A 551 -36.09 -13.61 -28.56
CA ILE A 551 -35.24 -14.50 -29.37
C ILE A 551 -34.23 -13.56 -30.09
N CYS A 552 -32.94 -13.86 -30.32
CA CYS A 552 -32.21 -15.14 -30.34
C CYS A 552 -30.72 -15.04 -29.87
N SER A 553 -30.05 -16.19 -29.98
CA SER A 553 -28.61 -16.54 -29.99
C SER A 553 -27.63 -15.72 -30.85
N TYR A 554 -26.33 -15.95 -30.63
CA TYR A 554 -25.26 -15.90 -31.65
C TYR A 554 -24.30 -17.10 -31.47
N PRO A 555 -23.79 -17.74 -32.54
CA PRO A 555 -22.76 -18.78 -32.45
C PRO A 555 -21.36 -18.18 -32.24
N PRO A 556 -20.37 -18.95 -31.72
CA PRO A 556 -18.98 -18.52 -31.70
C PRO A 556 -18.36 -18.67 -33.08
N GLU A 557 -18.19 -17.56 -33.78
CA GLU A 557 -17.32 -17.49 -34.97
C GLU A 557 -15.88 -17.22 -34.51
N ASP A 558 -14.91 -17.90 -35.13
CA ASP A 558 -13.48 -17.62 -34.89
C ASP A 558 -13.13 -16.23 -35.43
N ILE A 559 -12.88 -15.27 -34.54
CA ILE A 559 -12.55 -13.89 -34.93
C ILE A 559 -11.10 -13.83 -35.41
N ILE A 560 -10.91 -13.64 -36.72
CA ILE A 560 -9.60 -13.31 -37.30
C ILE A 560 -9.30 -11.84 -36.98
N ILE A 561 -8.24 -11.59 -36.22
CA ILE A 561 -7.83 -10.24 -35.81
C ILE A 561 -6.64 -9.81 -36.68
N GLU A 562 -6.89 -8.96 -37.67
CA GLU A 562 -5.86 -8.44 -38.58
C GLU A 562 -4.94 -7.38 -37.94
N ASP A 563 -5.44 -6.65 -36.93
CA ASP A 563 -4.69 -5.63 -36.16
C ASP A 563 -4.91 -5.87 -34.65
N TYR A 564 -4.06 -6.72 -34.08
CA TYR A 564 -4.10 -7.08 -32.67
C TYR A 564 -3.91 -5.87 -31.74
N GLY A 565 -3.09 -4.89 -32.15
CA GLY A 565 -2.86 -3.66 -31.38
C GLY A 565 -4.11 -2.80 -31.23
N ARG A 566 -4.94 -2.71 -32.28
CA ARG A 566 -6.21 -1.98 -32.26
C ARG A 566 -7.32 -2.74 -31.53
N TYR A 567 -7.37 -4.07 -31.67
CA TYR A 567 -8.29 -4.91 -30.90
C TYR A 567 -8.01 -4.81 -29.39
N LEU A 568 -6.74 -4.97 -29.00
CA LEU A 568 -6.31 -4.73 -27.62
C LEU A 568 -6.61 -3.30 -27.19
N LYS A 569 -6.31 -2.26 -27.99
CA LYS A 569 -6.70 -0.88 -27.61
C LYS A 569 -8.20 -0.74 -27.34
N LYS A 570 -9.07 -1.45 -28.07
CA LYS A 570 -10.53 -1.33 -27.90
C LYS A 570 -11.06 -2.08 -26.67
N LYS A 571 -10.63 -3.34 -26.43
CA LYS A 571 -11.01 -4.11 -25.22
C LYS A 571 -10.27 -3.62 -23.97
N ALA A 572 -8.99 -3.29 -24.09
CA ALA A 572 -8.20 -2.76 -22.97
C ALA A 572 -8.56 -1.30 -22.63
N VAL A 573 -9.14 -0.50 -23.52
CA VAL A 573 -9.81 0.75 -23.07
C VAL A 573 -11.03 0.47 -22.22
N LEU A 574 -11.73 -0.67 -22.41
CA LEU A 574 -12.89 -1.05 -21.59
C LEU A 574 -12.50 -1.69 -20.24
N VAL A 575 -11.35 -2.38 -20.18
CA VAL A 575 -10.85 -3.07 -18.96
C VAL A 575 -9.88 -2.20 -18.17
N LEU A 576 -8.95 -1.50 -18.83
CA LEU A 576 -8.01 -0.58 -18.17
C LEU A 576 -8.66 0.77 -17.80
N SER A 577 -9.90 1.06 -18.24
CA SER A 577 -10.64 2.21 -17.70
C SER A 577 -11.07 2.02 -16.25
N GLU A 578 -11.19 0.77 -15.77
CA GLU A 578 -11.54 0.48 -14.38
C GLU A 578 -10.30 0.21 -13.50
N GLU A 579 -9.15 -0.17 -14.08
CA GLU A 579 -7.92 -0.55 -13.33
C GLU A 579 -6.67 0.32 -13.56
N ARG A 580 -6.80 1.57 -14.02
CA ARG A 580 -5.63 2.47 -14.17
C ARG A 580 -4.94 2.93 -12.87
N THR A 581 -5.40 2.46 -11.71
CA THR A 581 -4.92 2.81 -10.37
C THR A 581 -3.77 1.96 -9.83
N ARG A 582 -3.57 0.73 -10.33
CA ARG A 582 -2.53 -0.17 -9.81
C ARG A 582 -1.21 0.01 -10.56
N VAL A 583 -0.27 0.68 -9.91
CA VAL A 583 1.14 0.77 -10.34
C VAL A 583 2.01 -0.15 -9.48
N GLU A 584 1.66 -1.43 -9.44
CA GLU A 584 2.63 -2.47 -9.10
C GLU A 584 3.26 -3.00 -10.39
N PRO A 585 4.55 -3.37 -10.39
CA PRO A 585 5.11 -4.12 -11.49
C PRO A 585 4.40 -5.48 -11.52
N PHE A 586 3.71 -5.77 -12.62
CA PHE A 586 3.28 -7.14 -12.93
C PHE A 586 4.45 -8.08 -12.66
N SER A 587 4.24 -9.11 -11.83
CA SER A 587 5.16 -10.22 -11.71
C SER A 587 5.12 -11.01 -13.01
N THR A 588 5.90 -10.56 -14.00
CA THR A 588 6.34 -11.43 -15.07
C THR A 588 7.06 -12.61 -14.41
N SER A 589 6.52 -13.80 -14.61
CA SER A 589 7.24 -15.02 -14.28
C SER A 589 8.50 -15.07 -15.15
N LEU A 590 9.61 -14.60 -14.59
CA LEU A 590 10.94 -14.73 -15.15
C LEU A 590 11.42 -16.17 -14.98
N LEU A 591 10.80 -17.07 -15.74
CA LEU A 591 11.47 -18.27 -16.20
C LEU A 591 12.08 -17.96 -17.56
N ASP A 592 13.38 -18.19 -17.67
CA ASP A 592 14.21 -18.06 -18.87
C ASP A 592 14.32 -16.66 -19.52
N GLY A 593 14.04 -15.59 -18.77
CA GLY A 593 14.55 -14.24 -19.09
C GLY A 593 13.80 -13.45 -20.18
N ILE A 594 12.59 -13.84 -20.56
CA ILE A 594 11.83 -13.21 -21.65
C ILE A 594 10.75 -12.25 -21.11
N ASP A 595 10.85 -10.96 -21.45
CA ASP A 595 9.78 -9.99 -21.15
C ASP A 595 8.63 -10.12 -22.16
N VAL A 596 7.51 -10.71 -21.72
CA VAL A 596 6.28 -10.88 -22.50
C VAL A 596 5.70 -9.53 -22.98
N ARG A 597 5.86 -8.45 -22.21
CA ARG A 597 5.42 -7.10 -22.58
C ARG A 597 6.27 -6.55 -23.72
N GLU A 598 7.55 -6.88 -23.76
CA GLU A 598 8.43 -6.53 -24.88
C GLU A 598 8.12 -7.38 -26.12
N THR A 599 7.93 -8.69 -25.97
CA THR A 599 7.53 -9.60 -27.06
C THR A 599 6.25 -9.15 -27.74
N ILE A 600 5.20 -8.79 -26.98
CA ILE A 600 3.93 -8.30 -27.54
C ILE A 600 4.10 -6.91 -28.19
N ARG A 601 4.94 -6.02 -27.65
CA ARG A 601 5.25 -4.72 -28.25
C ARG A 601 6.07 -4.82 -29.54
N ASN A 602 6.95 -5.82 -29.63
CA ASN A 602 7.86 -6.03 -30.75
C ASN A 602 7.27 -6.95 -31.84
N TRP A 603 6.18 -7.69 -31.56
CA TRP A 603 5.47 -8.53 -32.54
C TRP A 603 5.20 -7.84 -33.89
N PRO A 604 4.73 -6.56 -33.97
CA PRO A 604 4.50 -5.88 -35.25
C PRO A 604 5.78 -5.59 -36.05
N ARG A 605 6.96 -5.74 -35.44
CA ARG A 605 8.28 -5.58 -36.10
C ARG A 605 8.86 -6.91 -36.58
N ALA A 606 8.29 -8.05 -36.17
CA ALA A 606 8.73 -9.40 -36.57
C ALA A 606 8.17 -9.84 -37.94
N GLN A 607 8.34 -8.96 -38.94
CA GLN A 607 8.17 -9.14 -40.39
C GLN A 607 6.82 -9.55 -41.00
N GLU A 608 6.67 -9.08 -42.25
CA GLU A 608 5.72 -9.49 -43.27
C GLU A 608 5.83 -11.01 -43.54
N GLY A 609 4.99 -11.84 -42.91
CA GLY A 609 5.04 -13.28 -43.16
C GLY A 609 4.23 -14.12 -42.18
N SER A 610 2.97 -14.38 -42.55
CA SER A 610 2.10 -15.48 -42.08
C SER A 610 1.76 -15.66 -40.59
N GLY A 611 2.48 -15.11 -39.61
CA GLY A 611 2.23 -15.36 -38.19
C GLY A 611 0.84 -14.95 -37.71
N ARG A 612 -0.08 -15.90 -37.56
CA ARG A 612 -1.45 -15.70 -37.08
C ARG A 612 -1.54 -15.83 -35.56
N ILE A 613 -2.43 -15.03 -34.98
CA ILE A 613 -2.82 -15.10 -33.56
C ILE A 613 -4.27 -15.56 -33.51
N TYR A 614 -4.49 -16.70 -32.86
CA TYR A 614 -5.82 -17.27 -32.63
C TYR A 614 -6.27 -16.95 -31.20
N VAL A 615 -7.42 -16.30 -31.06
CA VAL A 615 -7.99 -15.90 -29.77
C VAL A 615 -9.28 -16.69 -29.53
N ARG A 616 -9.28 -17.54 -28.50
CA ARG A 616 -10.46 -18.33 -28.11
C ARG A 616 -11.00 -17.85 -26.77
N GLU A 617 -12.13 -17.16 -26.82
CA GLU A 617 -12.88 -16.67 -25.65
C GLU A 617 -13.85 -17.75 -25.16
N SER A 618 -13.79 -18.10 -23.86
CA SER A 618 -14.79 -18.97 -23.22
C SER A 618 -15.89 -18.11 -22.61
N GLN A 619 -17.16 -18.40 -22.89
CA GLN A 619 -18.28 -17.62 -22.35
C GLN A 619 -18.32 -17.67 -20.81
N ARG A 620 -18.57 -16.50 -20.19
CA ARG A 620 -18.85 -16.37 -18.75
C ARG A 620 -20.13 -17.15 -18.41
N VAL A 621 -20.00 -18.15 -17.53
CA VAL A 621 -21.14 -18.67 -16.76
C VAL A 621 -21.32 -17.79 -15.53
N LYS A 622 -22.56 -17.50 -15.13
CA LYS A 622 -22.86 -16.59 -14.02
C LYS A 622 -22.27 -17.15 -12.71
N GLY A 623 -21.32 -16.42 -12.12
CA GLY A 623 -20.57 -16.85 -10.92
C GLY A 623 -19.30 -17.68 -11.20
N GLY A 624 -18.73 -17.64 -12.41
CA GLY A 624 -17.47 -18.30 -12.74
C GLY A 624 -16.46 -17.40 -13.46
N THR A 625 -15.16 -17.69 -13.27
CA THR A 625 -14.01 -17.04 -13.92
C THR A 625 -14.12 -17.05 -15.44
N GLY A 626 -13.84 -15.90 -16.07
CA GLY A 626 -13.66 -15.81 -17.52
C GLY A 626 -12.24 -16.26 -17.92
N SER A 627 -12.10 -16.81 -19.12
CA SER A 627 -10.79 -17.16 -19.69
C SER A 627 -10.74 -16.91 -21.19
N VAL A 628 -9.61 -16.37 -21.65
CA VAL A 628 -9.30 -16.17 -23.07
C VAL A 628 -7.94 -16.81 -23.31
N VAL A 629 -7.90 -17.73 -24.27
CA VAL A 629 -6.65 -18.40 -24.69
C VAL A 629 -6.13 -17.70 -25.93
N VAL A 630 -4.86 -17.28 -25.91
CA VAL A 630 -4.19 -16.64 -27.05
C VAL A 630 -3.11 -17.60 -27.55
N ILE A 631 -3.37 -18.20 -28.70
CA ILE A 631 -2.47 -19.15 -29.36
C ILE A 631 -1.75 -18.40 -30.48
N PHE A 632 -0.43 -18.25 -30.35
CA PHE A 632 0.45 -17.89 -31.46
C PHE A 632 0.61 -19.12 -32.36
N ASP A 633 0.79 -18.86 -33.66
CA ASP A 633 0.64 -19.81 -34.77
C ASP A 633 1.09 -21.27 -34.52
N ASP A 634 0.35 -22.22 -35.08
CA ASP A 634 0.42 -23.66 -34.78
C ASP A 634 1.63 -24.37 -35.46
N ASP A 635 2.67 -23.62 -35.81
CA ASP A 635 3.86 -24.12 -36.51
C ASP A 635 4.85 -24.76 -35.52
N LEU A 636 4.66 -26.07 -35.30
CA LEU A 636 5.32 -26.87 -34.26
C LEU A 636 6.85 -26.93 -34.36
N ASP A 637 7.44 -26.52 -35.49
CA ASP A 637 8.88 -26.55 -35.77
C ASP A 637 9.59 -25.19 -35.57
N ASP A 638 8.88 -24.09 -35.25
CA ASP A 638 9.52 -22.79 -35.01
C ASP A 638 10.14 -22.69 -33.60
N THR A 639 11.43 -22.95 -33.54
CA THR A 639 12.25 -22.87 -32.31
C THR A 639 12.44 -21.45 -31.75
N ARG A 640 12.01 -20.39 -32.45
CA ARG A 640 12.26 -18.99 -32.05
C ARG A 640 11.40 -18.51 -30.88
N PHE A 641 10.21 -19.07 -30.68
CA PHE A 641 9.28 -18.69 -29.61
C PHE A 641 8.60 -19.92 -28.97
N PRO A 642 9.25 -20.63 -28.04
CA PRO A 642 8.83 -21.97 -27.63
C PRO A 642 7.60 -22.02 -26.68
N TRP A 643 6.77 -20.98 -26.59
CA TRP A 643 5.76 -20.81 -25.53
C TRP A 643 4.33 -20.46 -26.02
N LYS A 644 3.33 -21.12 -25.42
CA LYS A 644 1.89 -20.81 -25.49
C LYS A 644 1.48 -19.98 -24.26
N VAL A 645 0.59 -18.99 -24.42
CA VAL A 645 0.19 -18.07 -23.34
C VAL A 645 -1.30 -18.21 -23.00
N THR A 646 -1.60 -18.35 -21.71
CA THR A 646 -2.99 -18.45 -21.21
C THR A 646 -3.31 -17.30 -20.25
N TRP A 647 -4.45 -16.63 -20.46
CA TRP A 647 -4.98 -15.60 -19.58
C TRP A 647 -6.15 -16.13 -18.75
N HIS A 648 -6.20 -15.76 -17.48
CA HIS A 648 -7.26 -16.10 -16.53
C HIS A 648 -7.69 -14.83 -15.80
N GLY A 649 -8.99 -14.56 -15.70
CA GLY A 649 -9.51 -13.29 -15.19
C GLY A 649 -10.70 -13.40 -14.22
N GLU A 650 -10.49 -12.79 -13.05
CA GLU A 650 -11.44 -12.33 -12.01
C GLU A 650 -12.18 -13.32 -11.09
N HIS A 651 -12.13 -12.97 -9.80
CA HIS A 651 -13.12 -13.27 -8.76
C HIS A 651 -13.53 -11.95 -8.07
N ASP A 652 -14.80 -11.80 -7.73
CA ASP A 652 -15.52 -10.56 -7.32
C ASP A 652 -15.01 -9.82 -6.04
N GLN A 653 -13.85 -10.18 -5.49
CA GLN A 653 -13.28 -9.61 -4.25
C GLN A 653 -11.77 -9.29 -4.39
N GLU A 654 -11.04 -9.93 -5.30
CA GLU A 654 -9.59 -9.74 -5.50
C GLU A 654 -9.21 -9.84 -6.99
N SER A 655 -8.77 -8.73 -7.57
CA SER A 655 -8.27 -8.66 -8.96
C SER A 655 -6.79 -9.03 -9.06
N ASP A 656 -6.44 -10.30 -8.88
CA ASP A 656 -5.06 -10.78 -9.07
C ASP A 656 -4.87 -11.39 -10.47
N MET A 657 -4.15 -10.65 -11.32
CA MET A 657 -3.82 -11.05 -12.69
C MET A 657 -2.56 -11.94 -12.72
N ALA A 658 -2.68 -13.15 -13.25
CA ALA A 658 -1.54 -14.06 -13.45
C ALA A 658 -1.37 -14.47 -14.92
N PHE A 659 -0.12 -14.41 -15.41
CA PHE A 659 0.28 -14.81 -16.76
C PHE A 659 0.96 -16.17 -16.73
N TYR A 660 0.49 -17.10 -17.56
CA TYR A 660 1.06 -18.45 -17.66
C TYR A 660 1.63 -18.71 -19.05
N ALA A 661 2.95 -18.88 -19.13
CA ALA A 661 3.66 -19.38 -20.31
C ALA A 661 3.86 -20.90 -20.18
N THR A 662 3.52 -21.64 -21.22
CA THR A 662 3.61 -23.12 -21.27
C THR A 662 4.40 -23.53 -22.52
N PRO A 663 5.37 -24.48 -22.45
CA PRO A 663 6.09 -24.94 -23.64
C PRO A 663 5.14 -25.43 -24.76
N ILE A 664 5.46 -25.18 -26.04
CA ILE A 664 4.61 -25.51 -27.21
C ILE A 664 4.10 -26.97 -27.19
N HIS A 665 4.95 -27.91 -26.76
CA HIS A 665 4.69 -29.35 -26.71
C HIS A 665 4.10 -29.84 -25.38
N ALA A 666 3.98 -28.97 -24.36
CA ALA A 666 3.30 -29.28 -23.11
C ALA A 666 1.79 -29.04 -23.23
N LYS A 667 1.00 -29.74 -22.40
CA LYS A 667 -0.44 -29.45 -22.27
C LYS A 667 -0.62 -28.11 -21.59
N ILE A 668 -1.55 -27.29 -22.07
CA ILE A 668 -1.95 -26.05 -21.40
C ILE A 668 -2.50 -26.39 -20.01
N VAL A 669 -1.89 -25.81 -18.98
CA VAL A 669 -2.35 -25.89 -17.59
C VAL A 669 -2.59 -24.44 -17.13
N GLY A 670 -3.85 -24.08 -16.87
CA GLY A 670 -4.17 -22.84 -16.15
C GLY A 670 -3.83 -22.96 -14.67
N PRO A 671 -4.22 -22.00 -13.81
CA PRO A 671 -4.07 -22.09 -12.37
C PRO A 671 -5.03 -23.10 -11.70
N GLY A 672 -4.99 -24.34 -12.17
CA GLY A 672 -5.33 -25.49 -11.37
C GLY A 672 -4.05 -25.99 -10.68
N ILE A 673 -4.09 -26.07 -9.36
CA ILE A 673 -3.11 -26.73 -8.48
C ILE A 673 -2.37 -27.85 -9.21
N ALA A 674 -1.06 -27.69 -9.39
CA ALA A 674 -0.21 -28.74 -9.94
C ALA A 674 -0.17 -29.94 -8.98
N ARG A 675 -1.04 -30.93 -9.21
CA ARG A 675 -0.86 -32.28 -8.68
C ARG A 675 0.10 -33.06 -9.57
N CYS A 676 0.98 -33.82 -8.92
CA CYS A 676 1.66 -34.97 -9.53
C CYS A 676 0.64 -36.05 -9.93
#